data_AF-A0A232EJ54-F1
#
_entry.id   AF-A0A232EJ54-F1
#
_cell.length_a   1.000
_cell.length_b   1.000
_cell.length_c   1.000
_cell.angle_alpha   90.00
_cell.angle_beta   90.00
_cell.angle_gamma   90.00
#
_symmetry.space_group_name_H-M   'P 1'
#
loop_
_entity.id
_entity.type
_entity.pdbx_description
1 polymer ?
#
loop_
_entity_poly.entity_id
_entity_poly.type
_entity_poly.pdbx_seq_one_letter_code
_entity_poly.pdbx_strand_id
1 'polypeptide(L)'
;MEQEEPAPKRVKRSFFSEDMYQPEFQEIFSKHWHNRISIKTSDLEVIAEPFRVCKISNFIKDEQFMDDLKNELLDIKTRRNSIDLYQFDQSRDLYGVNKDSIKILLQTFKTDLVNWMERNTKIKLNRKISMSTTCYSDTDYLLCHDDNLSDRRIAFIFYLTNKWTEEDGGALDLFDTDENGHPRKVVKSLLPEYNSLVFFEVVDNSYHQVAEITSPLKSRWSVNGWFHGPLLEARKPERSAELLNFIHPDTTEFDLNSWISDLYLNPDIRKQIHEDVEQKSFIFLKDFLRNDVYKNLSEELESDSIKWKWVGPANVRNYEVAEEDSLPKPLADFYKLFKSITIFQLLKTYTELDLVSENESMNPKMTIELQRWTKGCYTLVNDRYAYQEDAPATMDEIELYPTQVDTPATIDEIELDPSQADTTDVSLDAPSTSKSPTPQTNYNEESSLSDRKLSEDTGCNTPPSSQDGDDEGEEETEVKKRKIKNKSPRGEGKRPIVQQSSSSEAETNSETQQEPPVRISRKNMDTDVDDSDVSDIGDYLSDPLDRTDEEEQPEEEESDEEEPEEEESAEEQPEEASAEEQPEVQEPGSLDAIIQFHTNSDMKHETIEYVDLREEDGSLITVPPMNNHLCLVYRTLGTARFHKHVSHYFKGTFYNLVCTYYE
;
A
#
# COMPACT_ATOMS: atom_id res chain seq x y z
N MET A 1 22.93 41.16 -60.69
CA MET A 1 22.83 39.71 -60.46
C MET A 1 23.96 39.36 -59.50
N GLU A 2 23.71 39.58 -58.21
CA GLU A 2 24.52 38.94 -57.17
C GLU A 2 23.82 37.61 -56.87
N GLN A 3 24.60 36.56 -56.60
CA GLN A 3 24.07 35.25 -56.24
C GLN A 3 24.01 35.20 -54.72
N GLU A 4 22.82 35.07 -54.15
CA GLU A 4 22.68 34.77 -52.73
C GLU A 4 23.23 33.37 -52.46
N GLU A 5 24.18 33.26 -51.52
CA GLU A 5 24.62 31.96 -51.05
C GLU A 5 23.49 31.28 -50.26
N PRO A 6 23.25 29.97 -50.44
CA PRO A 6 22.19 29.28 -49.72
C PRO A 6 22.53 29.24 -48.23
N ALA A 7 21.72 29.90 -47.40
CA ALA A 7 21.90 29.95 -45.96
C ALA A 7 22.04 28.52 -45.38
N PRO A 8 23.00 28.29 -44.45
CA PRO A 8 23.30 26.95 -43.98
C PRO A 8 22.08 26.36 -43.27
N LYS A 9 21.59 25.22 -43.79
CA LYS A 9 20.50 24.47 -43.16
C LYS A 9 20.87 24.18 -41.71
N ARG A 10 20.13 24.75 -40.75
CA ARG A 10 20.25 24.40 -39.34
C ARG A 10 20.03 22.90 -39.18
N VAL A 11 21.11 22.16 -38.93
CA VAL A 11 21.03 20.78 -38.47
C VAL A 11 20.25 20.81 -37.16
N LYS A 12 19.09 20.13 -37.09
CA LYS A 12 18.43 19.86 -35.81
C LYS A 12 19.45 19.14 -34.94
N ARG A 13 19.91 19.76 -33.85
CA ARG A 13 20.65 19.02 -32.81
C ARG A 13 19.68 18.00 -32.23
N SER A 14 20.08 16.72 -32.25
CA SER A 14 19.34 15.69 -31.49
C SER A 14 19.48 16.00 -30.00
N PHE A 15 18.36 15.99 -29.29
CA PHE A 15 18.32 16.18 -27.83
C PHE A 15 18.52 14.83 -27.13
N PHE A 16 17.78 13.81 -27.57
CA PHE A 16 18.01 12.41 -27.19
C PHE A 16 19.26 11.83 -27.88
N SER A 17 19.75 10.68 -27.43
CA SER A 17 20.81 9.96 -28.16
C SER A 17 20.42 9.72 -29.63
N GLU A 18 21.42 9.70 -30.51
CA GLU A 18 21.23 9.41 -31.93
C GLU A 18 20.71 7.98 -32.15
N ASP A 19 20.98 7.06 -31.21
CA ASP A 19 20.53 5.67 -31.23
C ASP A 19 19.01 5.56 -31.29
N MET A 20 18.27 6.38 -30.54
CA MET A 20 16.80 6.43 -30.61
C MET A 20 16.25 6.77 -32.01
N TYR A 21 17.05 7.43 -32.84
CA TYR A 21 16.70 7.81 -34.21
C TYR A 21 17.27 6.85 -35.26
N GLN A 22 18.15 5.91 -34.89
CA GLN A 22 18.63 4.88 -35.81
C GLN A 22 17.47 3.95 -36.23
N PRO A 23 17.37 3.56 -37.52
CA PRO A 23 16.33 2.64 -37.98
C PRO A 23 16.38 1.28 -37.29
N GLU A 24 17.58 0.74 -37.06
CA GLU A 24 17.80 -0.56 -36.42
C GLU A 24 17.29 -0.57 -34.96
N PHE A 25 17.57 0.48 -34.18
CA PHE A 25 17.05 0.62 -32.82
C PHE A 25 15.52 0.66 -32.78
N GLN A 26 14.89 1.46 -33.66
CA GLN A 26 13.43 1.54 -33.75
C GLN A 26 12.81 0.24 -34.27
N GLU A 27 13.46 -0.49 -35.18
CA GLU A 27 13.01 -1.81 -35.64
C GLU A 27 13.10 -2.86 -34.52
N ILE A 28 14.22 -2.90 -33.78
CA ILE A 28 14.40 -3.79 -32.62
C ILE A 28 13.36 -3.48 -31.55
N PHE A 29 13.24 -2.23 -31.11
CA PHE A 29 12.24 -1.83 -30.11
C PHE A 29 10.83 -2.18 -30.56
N SER A 30 10.42 -1.76 -31.76
CA SER A 30 9.08 -2.01 -32.30
C SER A 30 8.79 -3.50 -32.40
N LYS A 31 9.73 -4.31 -32.91
CA LYS A 31 9.60 -5.77 -32.98
C LYS A 31 9.38 -6.39 -31.60
N HIS A 32 10.16 -5.99 -30.60
CA HIS A 32 10.08 -6.59 -29.26
C HIS A 32 8.85 -6.12 -28.46
N TRP A 33 8.49 -4.83 -28.57
CA TRP A 33 7.31 -4.22 -27.95
C TRP A 33 5.97 -4.79 -28.48
N HIS A 34 5.86 -5.02 -29.79
CA HIS A 34 4.62 -5.52 -30.38
C HIS A 34 4.46 -7.03 -30.26
N ASN A 35 5.54 -7.81 -30.37
CA ASN A 35 5.47 -9.27 -30.28
C ASN A 35 5.52 -9.79 -28.83
N ARG A 36 5.58 -8.91 -27.82
CA ARG A 36 5.77 -9.25 -26.39
C ARG A 36 6.97 -10.18 -26.18
N ILE A 37 8.14 -9.77 -26.66
CA ILE A 37 9.39 -10.52 -26.50
C ILE A 37 10.40 -9.66 -25.74
N SER A 38 10.79 -10.08 -24.54
CA SER A 38 11.83 -9.37 -23.77
C SER A 38 13.19 -9.37 -24.49
N ILE A 39 13.97 -8.30 -24.35
CA ILE A 39 15.34 -8.17 -24.85
C ILE A 39 16.13 -7.21 -23.96
N LYS A 40 17.44 -7.44 -23.81
CA LYS A 40 18.37 -6.50 -23.16
C LYS A 40 19.63 -6.34 -24.01
N THR A 41 19.96 -5.10 -24.34
CA THR A 41 21.23 -4.68 -24.95
C THR A 41 21.96 -3.74 -23.99
N SER A 42 22.97 -3.01 -24.47
CA SER A 42 23.63 -1.92 -23.73
C SER A 42 22.70 -0.72 -23.48
N ASP A 43 21.85 -0.38 -24.45
CA ASP A 43 21.14 0.90 -24.50
C ASP A 43 19.61 0.76 -24.48
N LEU A 44 19.11 -0.48 -24.55
CA LEU A 44 17.69 -0.82 -24.57
C LEU A 44 17.40 -2.10 -23.77
N GLU A 45 16.50 -2.03 -22.79
CA GLU A 45 15.86 -3.20 -22.17
C GLU A 45 14.34 -3.13 -22.37
N VAL A 46 13.76 -4.09 -23.09
CA VAL A 46 12.31 -4.29 -23.19
C VAL A 46 11.94 -5.51 -22.38
N ILE A 47 10.91 -5.37 -21.55
CA ILE A 47 10.35 -6.39 -20.68
C ILE A 47 8.91 -6.62 -21.16
N ALA A 48 8.56 -7.86 -21.46
CA ALA A 48 7.24 -8.23 -21.95
C ALA A 48 6.23 -8.57 -20.83
N GLU A 49 6.74 -9.11 -19.72
CA GLU A 49 5.99 -9.70 -18.61
C GLU A 49 6.54 -9.13 -17.29
N PRO A 50 5.71 -8.81 -16.28
CA PRO A 50 4.26 -9.05 -16.20
C PRO A 50 3.41 -8.09 -17.06
N PHE A 51 4.01 -6.99 -17.52
CA PHE A 51 3.45 -6.08 -18.52
C PHE A 51 4.59 -5.41 -19.30
N ARG A 52 4.23 -4.61 -20.32
CA ARG A 52 5.19 -4.02 -21.26
C ARG A 52 5.91 -2.81 -20.67
N VAL A 53 7.15 -3.03 -20.23
CA VAL A 53 8.06 -1.97 -19.76
C VAL A 53 9.25 -1.83 -20.71
N CYS A 54 9.68 -0.61 -20.95
CA CYS A 54 10.88 -0.28 -21.72
C CYS A 54 11.81 0.61 -20.91
N LYS A 55 13.11 0.35 -20.99
CA LYS A 55 14.18 1.22 -20.50
C LYS A 55 15.09 1.58 -21.66
N ILE A 56 15.33 2.88 -21.84
CA ILE A 56 16.34 3.43 -22.76
C ILE A 56 17.43 4.07 -21.91
N SER A 57 18.66 3.58 -22.02
CA SER A 57 19.83 4.15 -21.34
C SER A 57 20.50 5.24 -22.19
N ASN A 58 21.33 6.08 -21.58
CA ASN A 58 22.00 7.22 -22.23
C ASN A 58 21.02 8.16 -22.96
N PHE A 59 19.84 8.36 -22.38
CA PHE A 59 18.65 8.91 -23.04
C PHE A 59 18.85 10.33 -23.58
N ILE A 60 19.38 11.26 -22.78
CA ILE A 60 19.77 12.61 -23.21
C ILE A 60 21.25 12.60 -23.63
N LYS A 61 21.56 13.21 -24.77
CA LYS A 61 22.91 13.19 -25.36
C LYS A 61 23.90 14.18 -24.70
N ASP A 62 23.39 15.26 -24.13
CA ASP A 62 24.20 16.38 -23.64
C ASP A 62 24.39 16.30 -22.12
N GLU A 63 25.60 15.96 -21.67
CA GLU A 63 25.95 15.86 -20.25
C GLU A 63 25.85 17.21 -19.53
N GLN A 64 26.14 18.33 -20.21
CA GLN A 64 26.01 19.66 -19.60
C GLN A 64 24.54 19.98 -19.36
N PHE A 65 23.65 19.63 -20.31
CA PHE A 65 22.21 19.76 -20.11
C PHE A 65 21.70 18.91 -18.93
N MET A 66 22.27 17.72 -18.70
CA MET A 66 21.90 16.88 -17.55
C MET A 66 22.26 17.54 -16.20
N ASP A 67 23.45 18.14 -16.10
CA ASP A 67 23.85 18.88 -14.91
C ASP A 67 23.03 20.18 -14.76
N ASP A 68 22.82 20.93 -15.84
CA ASP A 68 22.03 22.17 -15.82
C ASP A 68 20.57 21.90 -15.41
N LEU A 69 19.92 20.88 -15.99
CA LEU A 69 18.59 20.42 -15.59
C LEU A 69 18.54 20.02 -14.11
N LYS A 70 19.53 19.26 -13.63
CA LYS A 70 19.58 18.84 -12.22
C LYS A 70 19.73 20.02 -11.27
N ASN A 71 20.54 21.02 -11.63
CA ASN A 71 20.67 22.25 -10.86
C ASN A 71 19.38 23.08 -10.89
N GLU A 72 18.67 23.15 -12.04
CA GLU A 72 17.37 23.83 -12.12
C GLU A 72 16.28 23.17 -11.28
N LEU A 73 16.29 21.85 -11.16
CA LEU A 73 15.32 21.08 -10.35
C LEU A 73 15.60 21.17 -8.84
N LEU A 74 16.87 21.26 -8.43
CA LEU A 74 17.26 21.47 -7.03
C LEU A 74 16.82 22.85 -6.47
N ASP A 75 16.56 23.83 -7.35
CA ASP A 75 16.00 25.13 -7.00
C ASP A 75 14.46 25.13 -6.84
N ILE A 76 13.76 24.03 -7.14
CA ILE A 76 12.30 23.96 -7.08
C ILE A 76 11.80 23.66 -5.67
N LYS A 77 10.80 24.40 -5.22
CA LYS A 77 10.05 24.10 -3.99
C LYS A 77 9.31 22.76 -4.15
N THR A 78 9.77 21.73 -3.45
CA THR A 78 9.01 20.51 -3.20
C THR A 78 8.06 20.68 -2.02
N ARG A 79 7.09 19.76 -1.90
CA ARG A 79 6.37 19.44 -0.67
C ARG A 79 6.69 17.99 -0.27
N ARG A 80 6.70 17.73 1.04
CA ARG A 80 6.78 16.36 1.57
C ARG A 80 5.39 15.73 1.48
N ASN A 81 5.26 14.71 0.64
CA ASN A 81 4.10 13.83 0.60
C ASN A 81 4.33 12.68 1.60
N SER A 82 3.29 12.28 2.35
CA SER A 82 3.38 11.17 3.32
C SER A 82 1.99 10.66 3.70
N ILE A 83 1.51 9.64 2.97
CA ILE A 83 0.26 8.90 3.28
C ILE A 83 0.59 7.41 3.50
N ASP A 84 -0.43 6.55 3.50
CA ASP A 84 -0.28 5.10 3.54
C ASP A 84 0.49 4.55 2.33
N LEU A 85 0.08 4.93 1.11
CA LEU A 85 0.61 4.45 -0.17
C LEU A 85 2.05 4.92 -0.45
N TYR A 86 2.44 6.12 0.01
CA TYR A 86 3.74 6.70 -0.30
C TYR A 86 4.27 7.68 0.73
N GLN A 87 5.60 7.81 0.79
CA GLN A 87 6.26 8.99 1.32
C GLN A 87 7.49 9.38 0.50
N PHE A 88 7.57 10.65 0.08
CA PHE A 88 8.67 11.25 -0.70
C PHE A 88 8.50 12.77 -0.82
N ASP A 89 9.53 13.47 -1.29
CA ASP A 89 9.42 14.90 -1.66
C ASP A 89 9.10 15.08 -3.15
N GLN A 90 8.12 15.94 -3.49
CA GLN A 90 7.67 16.16 -4.87
C GLN A 90 7.43 17.65 -5.18
N SER A 91 7.70 18.08 -6.42
CA SER A 91 7.22 19.38 -6.91
C SER A 91 5.71 19.36 -7.22
N ARG A 92 5.10 20.55 -7.39
CA ARG A 92 3.91 20.67 -8.26
C ARG A 92 4.28 20.31 -9.71
N ASP A 93 3.32 20.25 -10.62
CA ASP A 93 3.63 20.03 -12.04
C ASP A 93 4.63 21.08 -12.57
N LEU A 94 5.54 20.67 -13.45
CA LEU A 94 6.56 21.55 -14.01
C LEU A 94 6.01 22.49 -15.11
N TYR A 95 4.76 22.31 -15.53
CA TYR A 95 4.06 23.22 -16.44
C TYR A 95 3.97 24.63 -15.85
N GLY A 96 4.63 25.59 -16.53
CA GLY A 96 4.74 26.98 -16.08
C GLY A 96 6.06 27.32 -15.37
N VAL A 97 6.90 26.34 -15.02
CA VAL A 97 8.20 26.59 -14.40
C VAL A 97 9.11 27.39 -15.33
N ASN A 98 9.48 28.60 -14.91
CA ASN A 98 10.22 29.56 -15.72
C ASN A 98 11.76 29.32 -15.66
N LYS A 99 12.19 28.09 -15.93
CA LYS A 99 13.59 27.63 -15.99
C LYS A 99 13.87 27.05 -17.38
N ASP A 100 15.04 27.29 -17.96
CA ASP A 100 15.21 27.08 -19.41
C ASP A 100 15.47 25.63 -19.82
N SER A 101 16.24 24.88 -19.02
CA SER A 101 16.45 23.44 -19.25
C SER A 101 15.15 22.65 -19.05
N ILE A 102 14.37 22.98 -18.01
CA ILE A 102 13.05 22.39 -17.76
C ILE A 102 12.06 22.69 -18.89
N LYS A 103 12.00 23.93 -19.42
CA LYS A 103 11.20 24.24 -20.62
C LYS A 103 11.62 23.40 -21.83
N ILE A 104 12.92 23.25 -22.06
CA ILE A 104 13.46 22.44 -23.18
C ILE A 104 13.06 20.97 -23.00
N LEU A 105 13.15 20.43 -21.78
CA LEU A 105 12.72 19.06 -21.46
C LEU A 105 11.21 18.88 -21.75
N LEU A 106 10.36 19.70 -21.13
CA LEU A 106 8.90 19.69 -21.32
C LEU A 106 8.51 19.81 -22.80
N GLN A 107 9.10 20.77 -23.51
CA GLN A 107 8.82 20.99 -24.92
C GLN A 107 9.23 19.79 -25.78
N THR A 108 10.42 19.22 -25.54
CA THR A 108 10.91 18.07 -26.32
C THR A 108 10.14 16.79 -26.00
N PHE A 109 9.62 16.65 -24.78
CA PHE A 109 8.69 15.58 -24.42
C PHE A 109 7.36 15.78 -25.17
N LYS A 110 6.75 16.98 -25.11
CA LYS A 110 5.49 17.34 -25.80
C LYS A 110 5.57 17.22 -27.33
N THR A 111 6.73 17.40 -27.96
CA THR A 111 6.90 17.23 -29.42
C THR A 111 7.60 15.96 -29.83
N ASP A 112 8.92 15.88 -29.67
CA ASP A 112 9.73 14.89 -30.38
C ASP A 112 9.64 13.50 -29.72
N LEU A 113 9.44 13.43 -28.40
CA LEU A 113 9.21 12.16 -27.69
C LEU A 113 7.79 11.61 -27.91
N VAL A 114 6.73 12.42 -27.78
CA VAL A 114 5.36 11.98 -28.14
C VAL A 114 5.33 11.45 -29.58
N ASN A 115 5.93 12.18 -30.54
CA ASN A 115 6.01 11.73 -31.93
C ASN A 115 6.85 10.44 -32.13
N TRP A 116 7.74 10.10 -31.20
CA TRP A 116 8.48 8.83 -31.17
C TRP A 116 7.63 7.72 -30.52
N MET A 117 6.97 8.00 -29.40
CA MET A 117 6.08 7.07 -28.69
C MET A 117 4.91 6.65 -29.58
N GLU A 118 4.15 7.57 -30.17
CA GLU A 118 3.02 7.24 -31.05
C GLU A 118 3.46 6.36 -32.24
N ARG A 119 4.64 6.67 -32.82
CA ARG A 119 5.20 5.91 -33.96
C ARG A 119 5.57 4.49 -33.56
N ASN A 120 6.21 4.31 -32.41
CA ASN A 120 6.92 3.08 -32.07
C ASN A 120 6.15 2.17 -31.11
N THR A 121 5.20 2.70 -30.32
CA THR A 121 4.31 1.91 -29.43
C THR A 121 2.93 1.64 -30.05
N LYS A 122 2.51 2.47 -31.02
CA LYS A 122 1.15 2.57 -31.60
C LYS A 122 0.05 3.01 -30.63
N ILE A 123 0.42 3.45 -29.42
CA ILE A 123 -0.50 4.11 -28.49
C ILE A 123 -0.76 5.53 -29.01
N LYS A 124 -2.03 5.93 -29.10
CA LYS A 124 -2.45 7.28 -29.51
C LYS A 124 -2.38 8.22 -28.31
N LEU A 125 -1.77 9.39 -28.47
CA LEU A 125 -1.58 10.38 -27.40
C LEU A 125 -2.25 11.71 -27.75
N ASN A 126 -2.66 12.48 -26.73
CA ASN A 126 -3.36 13.77 -26.89
C ASN A 126 -2.43 15.00 -26.79
N ARG A 127 -1.12 14.80 -26.50
CA ARG A 127 -0.08 15.82 -26.23
C ARG A 127 -0.22 16.57 -24.90
N LYS A 128 -1.21 16.26 -24.06
CA LYS A 128 -1.13 16.51 -22.61
C LYS A 128 -0.07 15.57 -22.03
N ILE A 129 0.69 16.12 -21.08
CA ILE A 129 1.70 15.44 -20.27
C ILE A 129 1.76 16.19 -18.96
N SER A 130 1.48 15.47 -17.87
CA SER A 130 1.85 15.87 -16.52
C SER A 130 3.27 15.36 -16.25
N MET A 131 4.09 16.20 -15.62
CA MET A 131 5.50 15.97 -15.35
C MET A 131 5.88 16.68 -14.05
N SER A 132 6.22 15.91 -13.02
CA SER A 132 6.76 16.40 -11.75
C SER A 132 8.23 15.99 -11.59
N THR A 133 8.95 16.58 -10.64
CA THR A 133 10.18 15.98 -10.10
C THR A 133 9.92 15.41 -8.71
N THR A 134 10.53 14.24 -8.45
CA THR A 134 10.38 13.52 -7.19
C THR A 134 11.76 13.17 -6.64
N CYS A 135 11.92 13.32 -5.33
CA CYS A 135 13.11 13.04 -4.56
C CYS A 135 12.75 12.06 -3.44
N TYR A 136 13.24 10.83 -3.54
CA TYR A 136 13.13 9.82 -2.49
C TYR A 136 14.43 9.81 -1.68
N SER A 137 14.38 10.10 -0.38
CA SER A 137 15.49 10.02 0.58
C SER A 137 15.35 8.78 1.48
N ASP A 138 16.20 8.61 2.48
CA ASP A 138 16.18 7.46 3.40
C ASP A 138 14.79 7.12 3.96
N THR A 139 14.41 5.84 3.93
CA THR A 139 13.06 5.27 4.21
C THR A 139 11.93 5.62 3.24
N ASP A 140 12.14 6.45 2.21
CA ASP A 140 11.08 6.83 1.27
C ASP A 140 10.66 5.67 0.35
N TYR A 141 9.38 5.64 -0.01
CA TYR A 141 8.78 4.57 -0.82
C TYR A 141 7.52 5.05 -1.57
N LEU A 142 7.07 4.24 -2.53
CA LEU A 142 5.75 4.32 -3.16
C LEU A 142 5.29 2.88 -3.41
N LEU A 143 4.25 2.42 -2.71
CA LEU A 143 3.84 1.00 -2.65
C LEU A 143 3.04 0.57 -3.89
N CYS A 144 2.48 -0.65 -3.86
CA CYS A 144 1.91 -1.31 -5.03
C CYS A 144 0.65 -0.61 -5.58
N HIS A 145 0.76 0.00 -6.77
CA HIS A 145 -0.32 0.68 -7.50
C HIS A 145 -0.21 0.37 -9.01
N ASP A 146 -1.27 0.61 -9.80
CA ASP A 146 -1.32 0.27 -11.25
C ASP A 146 -1.21 1.47 -12.20
N ASP A 147 -1.22 2.70 -11.67
CA ASP A 147 -1.24 3.98 -12.42
C ASP A 147 -2.49 4.22 -13.29
N ASN A 148 -3.52 3.38 -13.16
CA ASN A 148 -4.65 3.25 -14.09
C ASN A 148 -5.77 4.25 -13.78
N LEU A 149 -5.47 5.56 -13.92
CA LEU A 149 -6.40 6.65 -13.63
C LEU A 149 -6.64 7.58 -14.83
N SER A 150 -7.92 7.83 -15.12
CA SER A 150 -8.39 8.80 -16.12
C SER A 150 -7.73 8.67 -17.50
N ASP A 151 -7.16 9.75 -18.06
CA ASP A 151 -6.61 9.81 -19.42
C ASP A 151 -5.14 9.40 -19.56
N ARG A 152 -4.53 8.83 -18.51
CA ARG A 152 -3.13 8.33 -18.50
C ARG A 152 -2.96 7.14 -19.45
N ARG A 153 -1.92 7.16 -20.30
CA ARG A 153 -1.68 6.10 -21.31
C ARG A 153 -0.28 5.52 -21.32
N ILE A 154 0.75 6.33 -21.05
CA ILE A 154 2.13 5.86 -20.89
C ILE A 154 2.73 6.56 -19.67
N ALA A 155 3.01 5.82 -18.60
CA ALA A 155 3.79 6.31 -17.48
C ALA A 155 5.28 6.37 -17.86
N PHE A 156 6.02 7.33 -17.33
CA PHE A 156 7.45 7.44 -17.52
C PHE A 156 8.20 7.92 -16.28
N ILE A 157 9.46 7.47 -16.15
CA ILE A 157 10.38 7.83 -15.08
C ILE A 157 11.76 8.07 -15.71
N PHE A 158 12.29 9.29 -15.56
CA PHE A 158 13.61 9.69 -16.04
C PHE A 158 14.56 9.90 -14.86
N TYR A 159 15.65 9.12 -14.79
CA TYR A 159 16.49 9.04 -13.60
C TYR A 159 17.70 9.99 -13.63
N LEU A 160 17.80 10.83 -12.60
CA LEU A 160 18.80 11.90 -12.48
C LEU A 160 19.90 11.62 -11.44
N THR A 161 19.96 10.38 -10.93
CA THR A 161 20.85 10.01 -9.81
C THR A 161 21.93 9.05 -10.29
N ASN A 162 23.19 9.33 -9.95
CA ASN A 162 24.35 8.54 -10.34
C ASN A 162 24.90 7.72 -9.16
N LYS A 163 25.63 6.64 -9.48
CA LYS A 163 26.25 5.73 -8.49
C LYS A 163 25.25 5.13 -7.48
N TRP A 164 24.08 4.75 -8.00
CA TRP A 164 23.08 3.95 -7.30
C TRP A 164 23.44 2.45 -7.39
N THR A 165 23.20 1.69 -6.33
CA THR A 165 23.41 0.23 -6.25
C THR A 165 22.17 -0.49 -5.70
N GLU A 166 22.17 -1.82 -5.71
CA GLU A 166 21.11 -2.64 -5.09
C GLU A 166 20.98 -2.35 -3.58
N GLU A 167 22.08 -1.96 -2.93
CA GLU A 167 22.16 -1.70 -1.49
C GLU A 167 21.53 -0.35 -1.08
N ASP A 168 21.25 0.52 -2.06
CA ASP A 168 20.57 1.80 -1.82
C ASP A 168 19.03 1.69 -1.83
N GLY A 169 18.48 0.56 -2.27
CA GLY A 169 17.04 0.38 -2.46
C GLY A 169 16.50 1.10 -3.70
N GLY A 170 15.27 1.62 -3.66
CA GLY A 170 14.73 2.49 -4.71
C GLY A 170 14.50 1.86 -6.09
N ALA A 171 14.45 0.53 -6.18
CA ALA A 171 14.13 -0.17 -7.41
C ALA A 171 12.68 0.12 -7.87
N LEU A 172 12.46 0.15 -9.19
CA LEU A 172 11.12 0.01 -9.76
C LEU A 172 10.81 -1.49 -9.82
N ASP A 173 9.95 -1.95 -8.94
CA ASP A 173 9.51 -3.34 -8.83
C ASP A 173 8.19 -3.54 -9.59
N LEU A 174 8.06 -4.67 -10.30
CA LEU A 174 6.87 -5.04 -11.07
C LEU A 174 6.25 -6.33 -10.50
N PHE A 175 4.92 -6.34 -10.33
CA PHE A 175 4.20 -7.46 -9.71
C PHE A 175 3.58 -8.45 -10.71
N ASP A 176 3.60 -9.75 -10.39
CA ASP A 176 2.69 -10.70 -11.04
C ASP A 176 1.26 -10.59 -10.46
N THR A 177 0.27 -11.07 -11.22
CA THR A 177 -1.13 -11.09 -10.78
C THR A 177 -1.64 -12.49 -10.45
N ASP A 178 -2.71 -12.58 -9.66
CA ASP A 178 -3.52 -13.80 -9.50
C ASP A 178 -4.45 -14.04 -10.70
N GLU A 179 -5.27 -15.08 -10.62
CA GLU A 179 -6.26 -15.45 -11.65
C GLU A 179 -7.41 -14.43 -11.78
N ASN A 180 -7.55 -13.51 -10.82
CA ASN A 180 -8.55 -12.44 -10.80
C ASN A 180 -7.97 -11.07 -11.25
N GLY A 181 -6.65 -10.99 -11.47
CA GLY A 181 -5.94 -9.76 -11.83
C GLY A 181 -5.32 -8.98 -10.67
N HIS A 182 -5.41 -9.45 -9.42
CA HIS A 182 -4.84 -8.76 -8.27
C HIS A 182 -3.32 -8.97 -8.13
N PRO A 183 -2.53 -7.98 -7.72
CA PRO A 183 -1.08 -8.11 -7.58
C PRO A 183 -0.68 -9.01 -6.41
N ARG A 184 0.26 -9.93 -6.66
CA ARG A 184 0.71 -10.95 -5.71
C ARG A 184 2.10 -10.68 -5.16
N LYS A 185 3.15 -10.67 -6.00
CA LYS A 185 4.54 -10.49 -5.56
C LYS A 185 5.39 -9.82 -6.64
N VAL A 186 6.49 -9.20 -6.23
CA VAL A 186 7.51 -8.70 -7.15
C VAL A 186 8.13 -9.87 -7.92
N VAL A 187 8.15 -9.77 -9.26
CA VAL A 187 8.77 -10.76 -10.16
C VAL A 187 9.90 -10.18 -11.01
N LYS A 188 10.03 -8.86 -11.05
CA LYS A 188 11.07 -8.14 -11.79
C LYS A 188 11.35 -6.80 -11.12
N SER A 189 12.62 -6.50 -10.87
CA SER A 189 13.09 -5.22 -10.33
C SER A 189 13.99 -4.52 -11.35
N LEU A 190 13.86 -3.20 -11.48
CA LEU A 190 14.73 -2.34 -12.28
C LEU A 190 15.40 -1.30 -11.37
N LEU A 191 16.72 -1.36 -11.27
CA LEU A 191 17.49 -0.31 -10.59
C LEU A 191 17.44 1.01 -11.36
N PRO A 192 17.32 2.16 -10.66
CA PRO A 192 17.39 3.47 -11.27
C PRO A 192 18.81 3.71 -11.81
N GLU A 193 18.93 4.00 -13.09
CA GLU A 193 20.21 4.22 -13.77
C GLU A 193 20.28 5.64 -14.31
N TYR A 194 21.36 6.36 -13.99
CA TYR A 194 21.57 7.74 -14.41
C TYR A 194 21.37 7.92 -15.92
N ASN A 195 20.64 8.97 -16.30
CA ASN A 195 20.34 9.27 -17.70
C ASN A 195 19.64 8.10 -18.43
N SER A 196 18.79 7.34 -17.73
CA SER A 196 17.88 6.38 -18.37
C SER A 196 16.42 6.81 -18.23
N LEU A 197 15.66 6.64 -19.30
CA LEU A 197 14.20 6.77 -19.32
C LEU A 197 13.60 5.36 -19.24
N VAL A 198 12.81 5.11 -18.19
CA VAL A 198 11.89 3.97 -18.14
C VAL A 198 10.49 4.46 -18.51
N PHE A 199 9.74 3.66 -19.27
CA PHE A 199 8.33 3.91 -19.56
C PHE A 199 7.55 2.62 -19.76
N PHE A 200 6.24 2.65 -19.51
CA PHE A 200 5.34 1.51 -19.70
C PHE A 200 3.94 1.97 -20.11
N GLU A 201 3.19 1.08 -20.75
CA GLU A 201 1.77 1.34 -21.03
C GLU A 201 0.95 1.16 -19.75
N VAL A 202 0.06 2.11 -19.47
CA VAL A 202 -0.89 2.04 -18.36
C VAL A 202 -2.03 1.11 -18.75
N VAL A 203 -2.27 0.07 -17.94
CA VAL A 203 -3.24 -1.01 -18.18
C VAL A 203 -3.76 -1.57 -16.85
N ASP A 204 -4.87 -2.32 -16.88
CA ASP A 204 -5.49 -2.94 -15.69
C ASP A 204 -4.56 -3.88 -14.89
N ASN A 205 -3.37 -4.21 -15.40
CA ASN A 205 -2.35 -5.02 -14.70
C ASN A 205 -0.95 -4.37 -14.59
N SER A 206 -0.80 -3.05 -14.77
CA SER A 206 0.51 -2.36 -14.64
C SER A 206 0.99 -2.14 -13.18
N TYR A 207 0.77 -3.15 -12.33
CA TYR A 207 1.07 -3.09 -10.90
C TYR A 207 2.58 -3.01 -10.62
N HIS A 208 2.99 -1.93 -9.96
CA HIS A 208 4.38 -1.63 -9.65
C HIS A 208 4.53 -0.85 -8.34
N GLN A 209 5.76 -0.77 -7.83
CA GLN A 209 6.14 0.04 -6.67
C GLN A 209 7.54 0.65 -6.87
N VAL A 210 7.85 1.72 -6.12
CA VAL A 210 9.22 2.12 -5.81
C VAL A 210 9.58 1.55 -4.44
N ALA A 211 10.49 0.56 -4.45
CA ALA A 211 11.00 -0.05 -3.23
C ALA A 211 11.65 0.98 -2.29
N GLU A 212 11.59 0.73 -0.98
CA GLU A 212 12.16 1.60 0.05
C GLU A 212 13.61 2.02 -0.26
N ILE A 213 13.95 3.30 -0.04
CA ILE A 213 15.34 3.76 -0.03
C ILE A 213 16.01 3.33 1.27
N THR A 214 17.12 2.60 1.17
CA THR A 214 17.90 2.09 2.32
C THR A 214 19.26 2.79 2.46
N SER A 215 19.40 3.96 1.85
CA SER A 215 20.65 4.73 1.76
C SER A 215 20.58 6.02 2.59
N PRO A 216 21.12 6.05 3.83
CA PRO A 216 21.01 7.20 4.74
C PRO A 216 21.80 8.46 4.30
N LEU A 217 22.42 8.43 3.11
CA LEU A 217 23.30 9.48 2.59
C LEU A 217 23.05 9.82 1.11
N LYS A 218 22.10 9.16 0.44
CA LYS A 218 21.76 9.40 -0.97
C LYS A 218 20.26 9.66 -1.12
N SER A 219 19.90 10.55 -2.03
CA SER A 219 18.51 10.73 -2.47
C SER A 219 18.37 10.40 -3.96
N ARG A 220 17.33 9.66 -4.30
CA ARG A 220 16.94 9.23 -5.64
C ARG A 220 16.04 10.28 -6.27
N TRP A 221 16.63 11.13 -7.10
CA TRP A 221 15.97 12.11 -7.94
C TRP A 221 15.51 11.51 -9.28
N SER A 222 14.25 11.77 -9.63
CA SER A 222 13.66 11.51 -10.94
C SER A 222 12.80 12.68 -11.43
N VAL A 223 12.53 12.69 -12.74
CA VAL A 223 11.42 13.42 -13.36
C VAL A 223 10.44 12.38 -13.90
N ASN A 224 9.17 12.46 -13.52
CA ASN A 224 8.18 11.41 -13.75
C ASN A 224 6.77 11.97 -13.95
N GLY A 225 5.92 11.17 -14.58
CA GLY A 225 4.54 11.50 -14.89
C GLY A 225 4.03 10.67 -16.07
N TRP A 226 3.05 11.21 -16.81
CA TRP A 226 2.30 10.45 -17.81
C TRP A 226 2.18 11.18 -19.14
N PHE A 227 2.24 10.44 -20.24
CA PHE A 227 1.64 10.87 -21.50
C PHE A 227 0.18 10.44 -21.52
N HIS A 228 -0.69 11.38 -21.86
CA HIS A 228 -2.13 11.16 -21.84
C HIS A 228 -2.65 10.91 -23.26
N GLY A 229 -3.87 10.38 -23.38
CA GLY A 229 -4.48 10.04 -24.66
C GLY A 229 -5.99 9.91 -24.57
N PRO A 230 -6.64 9.23 -25.53
CA PRO A 230 -8.04 8.88 -25.41
C PRO A 230 -8.23 7.92 -24.22
N LEU A 231 -9.25 8.19 -23.41
CA LEU A 231 -9.77 7.28 -22.38
C LEU A 231 -9.94 5.87 -22.95
N LEU A 232 -9.61 4.88 -22.15
CA LEU A 232 -9.96 3.49 -22.43
C LEU A 232 -11.33 3.17 -21.83
N GLU A 233 -12.09 2.29 -22.48
CA GLU A 233 -13.17 1.57 -21.79
C GLU A 233 -12.50 0.76 -20.67
N ALA A 234 -12.71 1.13 -19.41
CA ALA A 234 -12.16 0.41 -18.27
C ALA A 234 -12.68 -1.04 -18.26
N ARG A 235 -11.77 -2.00 -18.13
CA ARG A 235 -12.08 -3.44 -18.04
C ARG A 235 -11.51 -4.10 -16.79
N LYS A 236 -11.03 -3.29 -15.85
CA LYS A 236 -10.72 -3.68 -14.48
C LYS A 236 -11.90 -4.51 -13.95
N PRO A 237 -11.71 -5.81 -13.66
CA PRO A 237 -12.79 -6.63 -13.14
C PRO A 237 -13.35 -5.98 -11.88
N GLU A 238 -14.68 -6.00 -11.72
CA GLU A 238 -15.27 -5.61 -10.45
C GLU A 238 -14.66 -6.49 -9.36
N ARG A 239 -13.92 -5.86 -8.44
CA ARG A 239 -13.15 -6.58 -7.44
C ARG A 239 -14.14 -7.38 -6.60
N SER A 240 -14.00 -8.70 -6.55
CA SER A 240 -14.88 -9.56 -5.74
C SER A 240 -14.79 -9.20 -4.26
N ALA A 241 -15.93 -9.00 -3.58
CA ALA A 241 -15.94 -8.72 -2.14
C ALA A 241 -15.04 -9.71 -1.38
N GLU A 242 -14.21 -9.20 -0.45
CA GLU A 242 -13.36 -10.10 0.33
C GLU A 242 -14.25 -10.80 1.36
N LEU A 243 -14.51 -12.10 1.12
CA LEU A 243 -15.36 -12.92 1.98
C LEU A 243 -14.71 -13.04 3.37
N LEU A 244 -15.17 -12.20 4.29
CA LEU A 244 -14.77 -12.27 5.70
C LEU A 244 -15.29 -13.57 6.30
N ASN A 245 -14.37 -14.38 6.83
CA ASN A 245 -14.71 -15.57 7.58
C ASN A 245 -15.22 -15.17 8.98
N PHE A 246 -16.47 -14.71 9.04
CA PHE A 246 -17.13 -14.35 10.28
C PHE A 246 -17.26 -15.55 11.24
N ILE A 247 -17.09 -15.28 12.53
CA ILE A 247 -17.13 -16.25 13.61
C ILE A 247 -18.14 -15.76 14.65
N HIS A 248 -19.16 -16.54 14.97
CA HIS A 248 -20.10 -16.24 16.06
C HIS A 248 -19.46 -16.54 17.44
N PRO A 249 -19.94 -15.92 18.53
CA PRO A 249 -19.46 -16.18 19.88
C PRO A 249 -19.42 -17.67 20.25
N ASP A 250 -18.26 -18.17 20.64
CA ASP A 250 -18.12 -19.52 21.20
C ASP A 250 -18.72 -19.53 22.61
N THR A 251 -19.68 -20.44 22.84
CA THR A 251 -20.38 -20.62 24.14
C THR A 251 -19.47 -21.06 25.31
N THR A 252 -18.20 -21.33 25.06
CA THR A 252 -17.19 -21.66 26.08
C THR A 252 -16.99 -20.52 27.10
N GLU A 253 -17.09 -20.82 28.39
CA GLU A 253 -16.79 -19.88 29.47
C GLU A 253 -15.33 -19.94 29.92
N PHE A 254 -14.72 -18.78 30.22
CA PHE A 254 -13.35 -18.66 30.73
C PHE A 254 -13.28 -17.93 32.09
N ASP A 255 -12.39 -18.37 32.98
CA ASP A 255 -12.05 -17.59 34.18
C ASP A 255 -11.09 -16.43 33.82
N LEU A 256 -11.65 -15.24 33.62
CA LEU A 256 -10.88 -14.05 33.25
C LEU A 256 -9.76 -13.70 34.25
N ASN A 257 -9.90 -14.05 35.54
CA ASN A 257 -8.88 -13.77 36.57
C ASN A 257 -7.58 -14.56 36.33
N SER A 258 -7.64 -15.60 35.48
CA SER A 258 -6.47 -16.38 35.04
C SER A 258 -5.78 -15.83 33.79
N TRP A 259 -6.36 -14.82 33.11
CA TRP A 259 -5.86 -14.24 31.85
C TRP A 259 -5.62 -12.73 31.91
N ILE A 260 -6.57 -11.97 32.46
CA ILE A 260 -6.65 -10.51 32.44
C ILE A 260 -6.25 -9.95 33.82
N SER A 261 -5.66 -8.76 33.82
CA SER A 261 -5.33 -8.01 35.03
C SER A 261 -6.59 -7.68 35.86
N ASP A 262 -6.58 -8.04 37.15
CA ASP A 262 -7.68 -7.82 38.11
C ASP A 262 -8.23 -6.37 38.11
N LEU A 263 -7.38 -5.39 37.75
CA LEU A 263 -7.74 -3.98 37.57
C LEU A 263 -8.91 -3.80 36.60
N TYR A 264 -8.91 -4.53 35.49
CA TYR A 264 -9.92 -4.45 34.42
C TYR A 264 -11.14 -5.34 34.67
N LEU A 265 -11.09 -6.15 35.72
CA LEU A 265 -12.24 -6.91 36.23
C LEU A 265 -12.99 -6.15 37.33
N ASN A 266 -12.45 -5.02 37.82
CA ASN A 266 -13.08 -4.16 38.81
C ASN A 266 -14.30 -3.38 38.22
N PRO A 267 -15.47 -3.34 38.89
CA PRO A 267 -16.66 -2.64 38.38
C PRO A 267 -16.50 -1.12 38.20
N ASP A 268 -15.79 -0.44 39.09
CA ASP A 268 -15.60 1.01 39.01
C ASP A 268 -14.69 1.37 37.81
N ILE A 269 -13.66 0.56 37.57
CA ILE A 269 -12.77 0.70 36.40
C ILE A 269 -13.50 0.35 35.09
N ARG A 270 -14.35 -0.69 35.09
CA ARG A 270 -15.22 -1.00 33.93
C ARG A 270 -16.12 0.17 33.55
N LYS A 271 -16.73 0.82 34.54
CA LYS A 271 -17.55 2.02 34.32
C LYS A 271 -16.73 3.18 33.75
N GLN A 272 -15.53 3.42 34.28
CA GLN A 272 -14.61 4.43 33.74
C GLN A 272 -14.21 4.14 32.28
N ILE A 273 -13.93 2.87 31.96
CA ILE A 273 -13.61 2.44 30.58
C ILE A 273 -14.78 2.73 29.63
N HIS A 274 -16.00 2.40 30.04
CA HIS A 274 -17.20 2.69 29.25
C HIS A 274 -17.42 4.20 29.05
N GLU A 275 -17.32 5.02 30.11
CA GLU A 275 -17.40 6.49 29.99
C GLU A 275 -16.30 7.06 29.07
N ASP A 276 -15.10 6.48 29.09
CA ASP A 276 -14.00 6.89 28.21
C ASP A 276 -14.21 6.47 26.75
N VAL A 277 -14.77 5.28 26.48
CA VAL A 277 -15.07 4.82 25.11
C VAL A 277 -16.29 5.56 24.54
N GLU A 278 -17.35 5.77 25.31
CA GLU A 278 -18.52 6.57 24.91
C GLU A 278 -18.11 7.98 24.45
N GLN A 279 -17.17 8.61 25.16
CA GLN A 279 -16.74 9.99 24.86
C GLN A 279 -15.70 10.13 23.74
N LYS A 280 -15.06 9.03 23.31
CA LYS A 280 -13.85 9.09 22.44
C LYS A 280 -13.86 8.09 21.29
N SER A 281 -14.76 7.10 21.30
CA SER A 281 -14.73 5.91 20.45
C SER A 281 -13.47 5.02 20.60
N PHE A 282 -12.55 5.30 21.55
CA PHE A 282 -11.36 4.45 21.77
C PHE A 282 -10.81 4.49 23.19
N ILE A 283 -10.05 3.45 23.56
CA ILE A 283 -9.25 3.41 24.79
C ILE A 283 -8.01 2.51 24.67
N PHE A 284 -6.97 2.83 25.45
CA PHE A 284 -5.74 2.04 25.57
C PHE A 284 -5.57 1.48 26.99
N LEU A 285 -5.84 0.18 27.15
CA LEU A 285 -5.74 -0.53 28.43
C LEU A 285 -4.34 -1.15 28.59
N LYS A 286 -3.48 -0.47 29.34
CA LYS A 286 -2.10 -0.89 29.61
C LYS A 286 -2.01 -2.10 30.56
N ASP A 287 -1.08 -3.01 30.28
CA ASP A 287 -0.82 -4.22 31.07
C ASP A 287 -2.09 -5.06 31.22
N PHE A 288 -2.84 -5.22 30.11
CA PHE A 288 -4.18 -5.81 30.08
C PHE A 288 -4.17 -7.31 30.40
N LEU A 289 -3.31 -8.08 29.74
CA LEU A 289 -3.07 -9.47 30.11
C LEU A 289 -2.15 -9.48 31.34
N ARG A 290 -2.33 -10.47 32.21
CA ARG A 290 -1.45 -10.64 33.37
C ARG A 290 -0.01 -10.86 32.91
N ASN A 291 0.97 -10.34 33.66
CA ASN A 291 2.38 -10.39 33.26
C ASN A 291 2.96 -11.82 33.10
N ASP A 292 2.41 -12.80 33.82
CA ASP A 292 2.73 -14.23 33.66
C ASP A 292 2.18 -14.80 32.35
N VAL A 293 0.91 -14.51 32.05
CA VAL A 293 0.21 -14.90 30.82
C VAL A 293 0.81 -14.23 29.59
N TYR A 294 0.97 -12.91 29.60
CA TYR A 294 1.56 -12.15 28.49
C TYR A 294 2.95 -12.70 28.14
N LYS A 295 3.82 -12.90 29.14
CA LYS A 295 5.16 -13.44 28.92
C LYS A 295 5.12 -14.84 28.29
N ASN A 296 4.25 -15.72 28.77
CA ASN A 296 4.12 -17.06 28.21
C ASN A 296 3.67 -17.03 26.74
N LEU A 297 2.71 -16.16 26.40
CA LEU A 297 2.27 -15.99 25.00
C LEU A 297 3.39 -15.41 24.14
N SER A 298 4.15 -14.43 24.67
CA SER A 298 5.35 -13.86 24.04
C SER A 298 6.39 -14.93 23.67
N GLU A 299 6.69 -15.85 24.60
CA GLU A 299 7.67 -16.93 24.37
C GLU A 299 7.14 -17.99 23.36
N GLU A 300 5.83 -18.23 23.32
CA GLU A 300 5.21 -19.19 22.38
C GLU A 300 5.06 -18.62 20.94
N LEU A 301 5.04 -17.30 20.77
CA LEU A 301 4.98 -16.64 19.44
C LEU A 301 6.23 -16.88 18.59
N GLU A 302 7.35 -17.23 19.21
CA GLU A 302 8.60 -17.58 18.52
C GLU A 302 8.67 -19.08 18.15
N SER A 303 7.59 -19.84 18.34
CA SER A 303 7.54 -21.28 18.03
C SER A 303 7.61 -21.57 16.52
N ASP A 304 8.60 -22.38 16.11
CA ASP A 304 8.73 -23.01 14.79
C ASP A 304 7.50 -23.87 14.40
N SER A 305 6.58 -24.18 15.32
CA SER A 305 5.36 -24.93 15.00
C SER A 305 4.31 -24.10 14.26
N ILE A 306 4.34 -22.77 14.42
CA ILE A 306 3.35 -21.88 13.81
C ILE A 306 3.66 -21.77 12.32
N LYS A 307 2.71 -22.20 11.47
CA LYS A 307 2.77 -21.95 10.04
C LYS A 307 2.28 -20.53 9.78
N TRP A 308 3.04 -19.79 8.97
CA TRP A 308 2.72 -18.41 8.60
C TRP A 308 2.44 -18.34 7.09
N LYS A 309 1.35 -17.66 6.74
CA LYS A 309 0.87 -17.50 5.37
C LYS A 309 0.86 -16.02 5.01
N TRP A 310 1.52 -15.64 3.90
CA TRP A 310 1.44 -14.29 3.37
C TRP A 310 0.01 -13.96 2.90
N VAL A 311 -0.45 -12.76 3.28
CA VAL A 311 -1.76 -12.21 2.95
C VAL A 311 -1.58 -10.95 2.11
N GLY A 312 -2.37 -10.86 1.05
CA GLY A 312 -2.40 -9.75 0.09
C GLY A 312 -3.84 -9.32 -0.23
N PRO A 313 -4.12 -8.80 -1.43
CA PRO A 313 -3.17 -8.50 -2.50
C PRO A 313 -2.26 -7.31 -2.15
N ALA A 314 -1.13 -7.18 -2.85
CA ALA A 314 -0.09 -6.22 -2.52
C ALA A 314 -0.58 -4.75 -2.58
N ASN A 315 -1.57 -4.43 -3.41
CA ASN A 315 -2.20 -3.10 -3.46
C ASN A 315 -3.24 -2.84 -2.34
N VAL A 316 -3.24 -3.64 -1.26
CA VAL A 316 -3.99 -3.38 -0.02
C VAL A 316 -3.20 -3.79 1.22
N ARG A 317 -2.44 -4.88 1.18
CA ARG A 317 -1.72 -5.38 2.35
C ARG A 317 -0.54 -6.27 1.99
N ASN A 318 0.44 -6.30 2.88
CA ASN A 318 1.62 -7.16 2.76
C ASN A 318 2.08 -7.58 4.18
N TYR A 319 1.55 -8.67 4.71
CA TYR A 319 1.97 -9.25 6.01
C TYR A 319 1.67 -10.75 6.05
N GLU A 320 2.05 -11.43 7.14
CA GLU A 320 1.76 -12.85 7.34
C GLU A 320 0.71 -13.06 8.44
N VAL A 321 -0.12 -14.10 8.31
CA VAL A 321 -1.08 -14.54 9.34
C VAL A 321 -0.81 -16.00 9.71
N ALA A 322 -1.02 -16.35 10.99
CA ALA A 322 -0.86 -17.72 11.47
C ALA A 322 -2.02 -18.64 11.02
N GLU A 323 -1.71 -19.88 10.63
CA GLU A 323 -2.74 -20.92 10.47
C GLU A 323 -3.19 -21.42 11.86
N GLU A 324 -4.47 -21.28 12.21
CA GLU A 324 -4.98 -21.57 13.56
C GLU A 324 -4.75 -23.03 14.00
N ASP A 325 -4.74 -23.99 13.07
CA ASP A 325 -4.46 -25.41 13.31
C ASP A 325 -3.00 -25.69 13.74
N SER A 326 -2.10 -24.73 13.57
CA SER A 326 -0.66 -24.84 13.85
C SER A 326 -0.23 -24.19 15.17
N LEU A 327 -1.14 -23.48 15.83
CA LEU A 327 -0.83 -22.72 17.04
C LEU A 327 -0.45 -23.65 18.22
N PRO A 328 0.65 -23.34 18.94
CA PRO A 328 0.92 -23.94 20.25
C PRO A 328 -0.27 -23.81 21.19
N LYS A 329 -0.43 -24.77 22.11
CA LYS A 329 -1.61 -24.82 22.98
C LYS A 329 -1.91 -23.49 23.71
N PRO A 330 -0.94 -22.76 24.30
CA PRO A 330 -1.24 -21.49 24.96
C PRO A 330 -1.82 -20.43 24.01
N LEU A 331 -1.31 -20.35 22.78
CA LEU A 331 -1.83 -19.44 21.75
C LEU A 331 -3.18 -19.91 21.19
N ALA A 332 -3.40 -21.22 21.04
CA ALA A 332 -4.68 -21.77 20.62
C ALA A 332 -5.79 -21.56 21.68
N ASP A 333 -5.46 -21.67 22.97
CA ASP A 333 -6.41 -21.38 24.06
C ASP A 333 -6.63 -19.87 24.25
N PHE A 334 -5.62 -19.03 23.96
CA PHE A 334 -5.75 -17.57 23.87
C PHE A 334 -6.63 -17.11 22.70
N TYR A 335 -6.54 -17.77 21.53
CA TYR A 335 -7.44 -17.56 20.40
C TYR A 335 -8.90 -17.83 20.79
N LYS A 336 -9.16 -18.95 21.48
CA LYS A 336 -10.51 -19.31 21.97
C LYS A 336 -11.02 -18.32 23.00
N LEU A 337 -10.17 -17.76 23.85
CA LEU A 337 -10.56 -16.70 24.78
C LEU A 337 -11.17 -15.51 24.01
N PHE A 338 -10.52 -15.01 22.96
CA PHE A 338 -11.05 -13.88 22.18
C PHE A 338 -12.31 -14.21 21.36
N LYS A 339 -12.48 -15.48 20.96
CA LYS A 339 -13.74 -15.98 20.37
C LYS A 339 -14.86 -16.24 21.41
N SER A 340 -14.53 -16.29 22.70
CA SER A 340 -15.47 -16.76 23.74
C SER A 340 -16.53 -15.72 24.10
N ILE A 341 -17.73 -16.22 24.42
CA ILE A 341 -18.84 -15.43 24.96
C ILE A 341 -18.43 -14.62 26.19
N THR A 342 -17.44 -15.08 26.97
CA THR A 342 -16.90 -14.32 28.11
C THR A 342 -16.16 -13.04 27.69
N ILE A 343 -15.47 -13.02 26.56
CA ILE A 343 -14.88 -11.79 26.00
C ILE A 343 -15.94 -10.91 25.34
N PHE A 344 -16.87 -11.48 24.56
CA PHE A 344 -17.99 -10.70 24.01
C PHE A 344 -18.81 -9.99 25.12
N GLN A 345 -19.11 -10.68 26.23
CA GLN A 345 -19.73 -10.08 27.43
C GLN A 345 -18.86 -9.00 28.09
N LEU A 346 -17.54 -9.19 28.15
CA LEU A 346 -16.62 -8.20 28.69
C LEU A 346 -16.57 -6.93 27.82
N LEU A 347 -16.53 -7.09 26.50
CA LEU A 347 -16.55 -5.99 25.54
C LEU A 347 -17.89 -5.24 25.60
N LYS A 348 -19.04 -5.94 25.63
CA LYS A 348 -20.34 -5.31 25.91
C LYS A 348 -20.34 -4.54 27.23
N THR A 349 -19.67 -5.03 28.27
CA THR A 349 -19.50 -4.30 29.55
C THR A 349 -18.59 -3.06 29.44
N TYR A 350 -17.72 -2.97 28.43
CA TYR A 350 -16.86 -1.82 28.17
C TYR A 350 -17.44 -0.83 27.15
N THR A 351 -18.40 -1.22 26.31
CA THR A 351 -18.82 -0.42 25.14
C THR A 351 -20.33 -0.32 24.96
N GLU A 352 -21.13 -1.05 25.74
CA GLU A 352 -22.59 -1.25 25.62
C GLU A 352 -23.13 -1.79 24.28
N LEU A 353 -22.31 -1.82 23.21
CA LEU A 353 -22.56 -2.51 21.94
C LEU A 353 -23.16 -3.92 22.10
N ASP A 354 -24.07 -4.30 21.20
CA ASP A 354 -24.91 -5.50 21.26
C ASP A 354 -24.20 -6.81 20.85
N LEU A 355 -22.95 -6.93 21.29
CA LEU A 355 -22.04 -8.08 21.12
C LEU A 355 -22.52 -9.39 21.78
N VAL A 356 -23.75 -9.46 22.31
CA VAL A 356 -24.33 -10.64 22.95
C VAL A 356 -25.79 -10.74 22.56
N SER A 357 -26.20 -11.84 21.92
CA SER A 357 -27.59 -12.07 21.49
C SER A 357 -28.56 -12.14 22.67
N GLU A 358 -29.25 -11.04 22.93
CA GLU A 358 -30.35 -10.96 23.91
C GLU A 358 -31.74 -11.11 23.25
N ASN A 359 -31.81 -11.03 21.91
CA ASN A 359 -33.01 -11.25 21.11
C ASN A 359 -32.69 -11.87 19.74
N GLU A 360 -33.74 -12.24 18.98
CA GLU A 360 -33.64 -12.91 17.67
C GLU A 360 -33.13 -12.00 16.53
N SER A 361 -32.97 -10.69 16.76
CA SER A 361 -32.43 -9.72 15.79
C SER A 361 -30.95 -9.37 16.00
N MET A 362 -30.30 -9.84 17.06
CA MET A 362 -28.88 -9.63 17.34
C MET A 362 -28.04 -10.81 16.84
N ASN A 363 -27.19 -10.59 15.84
CA ASN A 363 -26.33 -11.63 15.24
C ASN A 363 -24.83 -11.26 15.34
N PRO A 364 -24.32 -11.09 16.59
CA PRO A 364 -22.96 -10.67 16.83
C PRO A 364 -21.97 -11.69 16.27
N LYS A 365 -20.91 -11.15 15.70
CA LYS A 365 -19.94 -11.90 14.89
C LYS A 365 -18.59 -11.20 14.95
N MET A 366 -17.50 -11.91 14.68
CA MET A 366 -16.16 -11.35 14.71
C MET A 366 -15.23 -11.96 13.68
N THR A 367 -14.14 -11.27 13.39
CA THR A 367 -12.97 -11.78 12.67
C THR A 367 -11.73 -11.70 13.56
N ILE A 368 -10.76 -12.59 13.35
CA ILE A 368 -9.55 -12.70 14.18
C ILE A 368 -8.33 -13.09 13.36
N GLU A 369 -7.26 -12.32 13.51
CA GLU A 369 -5.96 -12.59 12.92
C GLU A 369 -4.85 -12.42 13.95
N LEU A 370 -3.96 -13.40 14.06
CA LEU A 370 -2.63 -13.20 14.60
C LEU A 370 -1.69 -12.94 13.43
N GLN A 371 -1.29 -11.68 13.31
CA GLN A 371 -0.46 -11.17 12.23
C GLN A 371 1.01 -11.14 12.67
N ARG A 372 1.93 -11.51 11.77
CA ARG A 372 3.38 -11.35 11.92
C ARG A 372 3.90 -10.26 10.99
N TRP A 373 4.66 -9.35 11.57
CA TRP A 373 5.12 -8.11 10.97
C TRP A 373 6.65 -8.05 10.96
N THR A 374 7.21 -7.77 9.78
CA THR A 374 8.65 -7.61 9.53
C THR A 374 8.89 -6.43 8.59
N LYS A 375 10.15 -6.08 8.29
CA LYS A 375 10.47 -5.00 7.34
C LYS A 375 9.81 -5.20 5.97
N GLY A 376 9.27 -4.13 5.40
CA GLY A 376 8.50 -4.17 4.16
C GLY A 376 7.03 -4.58 4.32
N CYS A 377 6.56 -4.84 5.54
CA CYS A 377 5.13 -5.07 5.79
C CYS A 377 4.35 -3.76 5.89
N TYR A 378 3.09 -3.76 5.41
CA TYR A 378 2.18 -2.60 5.42
C TYR A 378 0.71 -3.02 5.26
N THR A 379 -0.21 -2.10 5.53
CA THR A 379 -1.51 -2.07 4.85
C THR A 379 -1.78 -0.68 4.28
N LEU A 380 -2.66 -0.63 3.28
CA LEU A 380 -3.18 0.58 2.66
C LEU A 380 -4.65 0.78 3.05
N VAL A 381 -5.12 2.00 2.82
CA VAL A 381 -6.54 2.34 2.67
C VAL A 381 -7.09 1.60 1.43
N ASN A 382 -8.40 1.36 1.40
CA ASN A 382 -9.07 0.64 0.32
C ASN A 382 -10.52 1.14 0.22
N ASP A 383 -10.83 1.79 -0.90
CA ASP A 383 -11.98 2.68 -1.16
C ASP A 383 -13.35 2.05 -0.89
N ARG A 384 -13.41 0.72 -0.82
CA ARG A 384 -14.59 -0.08 -0.47
C ARG A 384 -15.30 0.32 0.83
N TYR A 385 -14.59 0.91 1.80
CA TYR A 385 -15.18 1.35 3.06
C TYR A 385 -15.86 2.74 2.96
N ALA A 386 -15.78 3.40 1.80
CA ALA A 386 -16.53 4.61 1.47
C ALA A 386 -17.83 4.31 0.69
N TYR A 387 -17.80 3.35 -0.24
CA TYR A 387 -18.89 3.11 -1.20
C TYR A 387 -19.68 1.79 -0.95
N GLN A 388 -20.32 1.67 0.22
CA GLN A 388 -21.29 0.59 0.48
C GLN A 388 -22.75 0.93 0.10
N GLU A 389 -23.00 2.14 -0.42
CA GLU A 389 -24.34 2.73 -0.59
C GLU A 389 -25.30 1.95 -1.51
N ASP A 390 -24.77 1.21 -2.50
CA ASP A 390 -25.57 0.59 -3.58
C ASP A 390 -25.66 -0.95 -3.52
N ALA A 391 -25.17 -1.58 -2.44
CA ALA A 391 -25.29 -3.04 -2.25
C ALA A 391 -26.66 -3.39 -1.63
N PRO A 392 -27.63 -3.97 -2.38
CA PRO A 392 -28.94 -4.29 -1.80
C PRO A 392 -28.79 -5.33 -0.69
N ALA A 393 -29.43 -5.08 0.45
CA ALA A 393 -29.36 -5.91 1.65
C ALA A 393 -30.09 -7.27 1.50
N THR A 394 -29.56 -8.16 0.65
CA THR A 394 -29.97 -9.56 0.55
C THR A 394 -29.07 -10.42 1.42
N MET A 395 -29.48 -10.57 2.68
CA MET A 395 -28.83 -11.41 3.70
C MET A 395 -29.12 -12.91 3.43
N ASP A 396 -28.66 -13.42 2.30
CA ASP A 396 -28.80 -14.83 1.91
C ASP A 396 -27.78 -15.70 2.67
N GLU A 397 -28.16 -16.13 3.88
CA GLU A 397 -27.43 -17.12 4.66
C GLU A 397 -27.41 -18.48 3.93
N ILE A 398 -26.22 -18.93 3.50
CA ILE A 398 -26.04 -20.30 2.98
C ILE A 398 -25.95 -21.28 4.16
N GLU A 399 -27.11 -21.66 4.71
CA GLU A 399 -27.22 -22.72 5.73
C GLU A 399 -26.66 -24.05 5.19
N LEU A 400 -25.46 -24.41 5.64
CA LEU A 400 -24.79 -25.69 5.30
C LEU A 400 -25.40 -26.87 6.08
N TYR A 401 -26.60 -27.28 5.71
CA TYR A 401 -27.22 -28.51 6.24
C TYR A 401 -26.36 -29.75 5.94
N PRO A 402 -26.13 -30.63 6.93
CA PRO A 402 -25.27 -31.80 6.75
C PRO A 402 -25.92 -32.85 5.84
N THR A 403 -25.28 -33.13 4.71
CA THR A 403 -25.75 -34.11 3.73
C THR A 403 -25.82 -35.51 4.35
N GLN A 404 -27.00 -36.13 4.36
CA GLN A 404 -27.15 -37.51 4.85
C GLN A 404 -26.50 -38.52 3.89
N VAL A 405 -26.01 -39.62 4.46
CA VAL A 405 -25.28 -40.67 3.74
C VAL A 405 -26.23 -41.78 3.33
N ASP A 406 -26.54 -41.87 2.03
CA ASP A 406 -27.30 -42.99 1.46
C ASP A 406 -26.40 -44.01 0.76
N THR A 407 -26.36 -45.22 1.32
CA THR A 407 -25.79 -46.41 0.66
C THR A 407 -26.78 -47.03 -0.32
N PRO A 408 -26.33 -47.57 -1.48
CA PRO A 408 -27.23 -48.12 -2.49
C PRO A 408 -27.83 -49.47 -2.06
N ALA A 409 -29.15 -49.63 -2.24
CA ALA A 409 -29.87 -50.87 -1.96
C ALA A 409 -30.71 -51.33 -3.17
N THR A 410 -30.34 -52.52 -3.68
CA THR A 410 -31.17 -53.63 -4.18
C THR A 410 -32.51 -53.34 -4.89
N ILE A 411 -32.60 -53.80 -6.14
CA ILE A 411 -33.84 -54.01 -6.90
C ILE A 411 -34.61 -55.19 -6.27
N ASP A 412 -35.94 -55.06 -6.11
CA ASP A 412 -36.85 -56.21 -6.13
C ASP A 412 -38.24 -55.84 -6.70
N GLU A 413 -39.03 -56.87 -7.00
CA GLU A 413 -40.15 -56.89 -7.95
C GLU A 413 -41.41 -56.07 -7.56
N ILE A 414 -42.17 -55.64 -8.58
CA ILE A 414 -43.64 -55.73 -8.64
C ILE A 414 -44.10 -55.69 -10.12
N GLU A 415 -45.09 -56.50 -10.48
CA GLU A 415 -45.65 -56.63 -11.84
C GLU A 415 -46.61 -55.48 -12.21
N LEU A 416 -46.82 -55.22 -13.51
CA LEU A 416 -48.18 -55.09 -14.09
C LEU A 416 -48.21 -55.04 -15.65
N ASP A 417 -48.96 -56.01 -16.21
CA ASP A 417 -49.73 -56.09 -17.47
C ASP A 417 -49.33 -55.28 -18.75
N PRO A 418 -49.13 -55.94 -19.93
CA PRO A 418 -48.74 -55.28 -21.18
C PRO A 418 -49.88 -55.10 -22.22
N SER A 419 -49.87 -54.01 -22.99
CA SER A 419 -50.64 -53.96 -24.26
C SER A 419 -50.09 -52.99 -25.32
N GLN A 420 -50.03 -53.48 -26.57
CA GLN A 420 -49.80 -52.77 -27.86
C GLN A 420 -48.41 -52.12 -28.03
N ALA A 421 -47.57 -52.46 -29.03
CA ALA A 421 -47.75 -52.44 -30.50
C ALA A 421 -47.94 -51.00 -31.02
N ASP A 422 -47.14 -50.51 -31.98
CA ASP A 422 -46.74 -51.16 -33.24
C ASP A 422 -45.28 -50.83 -33.69
N THR A 423 -44.93 -51.32 -34.89
CA THR A 423 -43.72 -51.16 -35.76
C THR A 423 -43.23 -49.70 -35.94
N THR A 424 -41.96 -49.42 -36.31
CA THR A 424 -41.20 -49.92 -37.48
C THR A 424 -39.68 -50.09 -37.33
N ASP A 425 -39.09 -50.77 -38.33
CA ASP A 425 -37.68 -51.16 -38.50
C ASP A 425 -36.97 -50.28 -39.57
N VAL A 426 -35.63 -50.18 -39.51
CA VAL A 426 -34.67 -50.37 -40.64
C VAL A 426 -33.22 -50.20 -40.14
N SER A 427 -32.29 -50.94 -40.75
CA SER A 427 -30.92 -51.23 -40.27
C SER A 427 -29.78 -50.54 -41.03
N LEU A 428 -28.63 -50.38 -40.34
CA LEU A 428 -27.22 -50.37 -40.84
C LEU A 428 -26.82 -49.27 -41.88
N ASP A 429 -25.60 -48.72 -41.87
CA ASP A 429 -24.28 -49.37 -41.93
C ASP A 429 -23.13 -48.56 -41.28
N ALA A 430 -21.96 -49.19 -41.12
CA ALA A 430 -20.68 -48.57 -40.74
C ALA A 430 -19.54 -49.12 -41.65
N PRO A 431 -18.29 -48.59 -41.64
CA PRO A 431 -17.33 -49.04 -40.60
C PRO A 431 -16.12 -48.12 -40.28
N SER A 432 -15.52 -48.34 -39.10
CA SER A 432 -14.06 -48.37 -38.76
C SER A 432 -13.09 -47.29 -39.32
N THR A 433 -12.14 -46.77 -38.53
CA THR A 433 -11.05 -47.57 -37.91
C THR A 433 -10.34 -46.87 -36.75
N SER A 434 -9.82 -47.66 -35.81
CA SER A 434 -8.81 -47.26 -34.82
C SER A 434 -7.87 -48.44 -34.54
N LYS A 435 -6.59 -48.17 -34.20
CA LYS A 435 -5.69 -49.10 -33.46
C LYS A 435 -4.31 -48.51 -33.15
N SER A 436 -3.92 -48.63 -31.89
CA SER A 436 -2.54 -48.79 -31.38
C SER A 436 -2.23 -50.32 -31.29
N PRO A 437 -1.15 -50.86 -30.64
CA PRO A 437 -0.07 -50.23 -29.84
C PRO A 437 1.36 -50.84 -29.99
N THR A 438 2.30 -50.36 -29.17
CA THR A 438 3.56 -50.99 -28.66
C THR A 438 4.71 -51.36 -29.63
N PRO A 439 5.97 -51.18 -29.18
CA PRO A 439 6.97 -52.27 -29.24
C PRO A 439 7.89 -52.39 -28.00
N GLN A 440 8.66 -53.48 -27.90
CA GLN A 440 9.66 -53.78 -26.85
C GLN A 440 11.01 -54.21 -27.48
N THR A 441 12.15 -53.85 -26.85
CA THR A 441 13.47 -54.58 -26.83
C THR A 441 14.19 -54.88 -28.18
N ASN A 442 15.50 -55.18 -28.29
CA ASN A 442 16.73 -54.95 -27.50
C ASN A 442 17.96 -55.24 -28.43
N TYR A 443 19.20 -54.96 -27.96
CA TYR A 443 20.50 -55.46 -28.47
C TYR A 443 21.01 -54.81 -29.80
N ASN A 444 22.32 -54.55 -30.01
CA ASN A 444 23.48 -54.74 -29.12
C ASN A 444 24.70 -53.81 -29.40
N GLU A 445 25.57 -53.68 -28.38
CA GLU A 445 27.06 -53.51 -28.32
C GLU A 445 27.90 -53.10 -29.56
N GLU A 446 29.06 -52.43 -29.46
CA GLU A 446 29.89 -51.89 -28.35
C GLU A 446 30.66 -50.64 -28.90
N SER A 447 31.44 -49.81 -28.21
CA SER A 447 32.04 -49.73 -26.84
C SER A 447 32.09 -48.22 -26.44
N SER A 448 32.73 -47.71 -25.38
CA SER A 448 33.53 -48.21 -24.24
C SER A 448 33.33 -47.20 -23.08
N LEU A 449 33.19 -47.59 -21.81
CA LEU A 449 34.21 -47.99 -20.81
C LEU A 449 35.27 -46.90 -20.48
N SER A 450 35.45 -46.48 -19.21
CA SER A 450 34.74 -46.87 -17.97
C SER A 450 35.05 -45.96 -16.77
N ASP A 451 34.20 -46.05 -15.72
CA ASP A 451 34.51 -45.82 -14.28
C ASP A 451 34.67 -44.37 -13.75
N ARG A 452 34.31 -44.02 -12.49
CA ARG A 452 33.40 -44.64 -11.48
C ARG A 452 33.12 -43.66 -10.30
N LYS A 453 31.91 -43.74 -9.70
CA LYS A 453 31.56 -43.42 -8.28
C LYS A 453 31.61 -41.92 -7.83
N LEU A 454 30.93 -41.45 -6.77
CA LEU A 454 29.99 -42.05 -5.78
C LEU A 454 29.08 -40.96 -5.13
N SER A 455 27.87 -41.37 -4.67
CA SER A 455 27.05 -40.93 -3.51
C SER A 455 26.74 -39.46 -3.15
N GLU A 456 25.65 -39.39 -2.36
CA GLU A 456 25.25 -38.39 -1.34
C GLU A 456 26.43 -37.75 -0.54
N ASP A 457 26.29 -36.60 0.15
CA ASP A 457 25.13 -36.12 0.94
C ASP A 457 25.16 -34.57 1.16
N THR A 458 24.16 -34.07 1.89
CA THR A 458 23.91 -32.74 2.48
C THR A 458 25.11 -31.89 2.94
N GLY A 459 24.92 -30.55 2.93
CA GLY A 459 25.77 -29.61 3.67
C GLY A 459 25.61 -28.12 3.30
N CYS A 460 25.13 -27.30 4.24
CA CYS A 460 25.23 -25.83 4.18
C CYS A 460 26.60 -25.37 4.73
N ASN A 461 27.16 -24.25 4.26
CA ASN A 461 27.84 -23.25 5.13
C ASN A 461 28.35 -21.98 4.41
N THR A 462 28.56 -20.94 5.23
CA THR A 462 29.08 -19.59 4.92
C THR A 462 30.57 -19.58 4.53
N PRO A 463 31.05 -18.65 3.67
CA PRO A 463 32.49 -18.46 3.42
C PRO A 463 33.22 -17.78 4.60
N PRO A 464 34.43 -18.22 4.99
CA PRO A 464 35.18 -17.68 6.13
C PRO A 464 36.23 -16.62 5.74
N SER A 465 36.83 -16.00 6.77
CA SER A 465 38.02 -15.16 6.65
C SER A 465 39.31 -15.95 6.41
N SER A 466 40.33 -15.27 5.89
CA SER A 466 41.74 -15.70 5.99
C SER A 466 42.66 -14.47 6.11
N GLN A 467 43.85 -14.65 6.68
CA GLN A 467 44.83 -13.59 6.92
C GLN A 467 46.23 -14.08 6.51
N ASP A 468 47.04 -13.10 6.09
CA ASP A 468 48.50 -13.03 6.06
C ASP A 468 49.29 -14.02 5.18
N GLY A 469 50.37 -13.50 4.58
CA GLY A 469 51.25 -14.20 3.64
C GLY A 469 52.08 -13.23 2.81
N ASP A 470 53.17 -12.71 3.39
CA ASP A 470 54.03 -11.66 2.81
C ASP A 470 54.97 -12.16 1.70
N ASP A 471 55.29 -11.30 0.73
CA ASP A 471 56.64 -11.18 0.13
C ASP A 471 56.85 -9.77 -0.46
N GLU A 472 58.11 -9.37 -0.70
CA GLU A 472 58.56 -7.97 -0.81
C GLU A 472 58.58 -7.37 -2.25
N GLY A 473 58.62 -6.03 -2.33
CA GLY A 473 58.77 -5.28 -3.60
C GLY A 473 58.72 -3.75 -3.44
N GLU A 474 59.85 -3.13 -3.09
CA GLU A 474 59.98 -1.67 -2.85
C GLU A 474 60.18 -0.84 -4.12
N GLU A 475 59.59 0.37 -4.18
CA GLU A 475 60.33 1.62 -4.50
C GLU A 475 59.54 2.87 -4.03
N GLU A 476 60.24 4.00 -3.80
CA GLU A 476 59.77 5.18 -3.03
C GLU A 476 59.00 6.24 -3.89
N THR A 477 58.32 7.30 -3.40
CA THR A 477 58.81 8.40 -2.52
C THR A 477 57.70 9.35 -1.95
N GLU A 478 57.81 9.72 -0.66
CA GLU A 478 57.78 11.10 -0.06
C GLU A 478 56.77 12.21 -0.53
N VAL A 479 56.09 13.08 0.28
CA VAL A 479 55.80 13.28 1.74
C VAL A 479 54.65 14.29 1.94
N LYS A 480 53.90 14.22 3.06
CA LYS A 480 53.72 15.26 4.14
C LYS A 480 52.32 15.25 4.80
N LYS A 481 52.28 14.86 6.08
CA LYS A 481 51.24 15.28 7.04
C LYS A 481 51.75 16.44 7.91
N ARG A 482 50.87 17.35 8.36
CA ARG A 482 51.16 18.36 9.39
C ARG A 482 50.01 18.46 10.40
N LYS A 483 50.33 18.40 11.70
CA LYS A 483 49.48 18.88 12.81
C LYS A 483 49.85 20.35 13.11
N ILE A 484 48.95 21.16 13.70
CA ILE A 484 49.20 22.02 14.89
C ILE A 484 48.02 22.97 15.27
N LYS A 485 47.61 22.87 16.55
CA LYS A 485 47.05 23.88 17.51
C LYS A 485 46.07 24.99 17.07
N ASN A 486 45.05 25.20 17.93
CA ASN A 486 44.70 26.46 18.64
C ASN A 486 43.59 26.16 19.69
N LYS A 487 43.27 26.98 20.71
CA LYS A 487 44.08 27.83 21.63
C LYS A 487 43.15 28.28 22.80
N SER A 488 43.60 28.28 24.06
CA SER A 488 42.78 28.71 25.22
C SER A 488 42.98 30.18 25.60
N PRO A 489 41.99 30.81 26.27
CA PRO A 489 42.21 31.90 27.23
C PRO A 489 42.37 31.39 28.69
N ARG A 490 42.76 32.28 29.60
CA ARG A 490 42.81 32.11 31.08
C ARG A 490 41.49 32.65 31.69
N GLY A 491 41.11 32.39 32.95
CA GLY A 491 41.71 31.61 34.04
C GLY A 491 41.14 32.03 35.41
N GLU A 492 41.64 31.45 36.51
CA GLU A 492 41.21 31.65 37.92
C GLU A 492 39.82 31.06 38.30
N GLY A 493 39.61 30.48 39.49
CA GLY A 493 40.62 29.97 40.45
C GLY A 493 40.16 29.80 41.91
N LYS A 494 39.63 28.62 42.31
CA LYS A 494 39.75 27.99 43.66
C LYS A 494 39.13 26.58 43.73
N ARG A 495 39.52 25.82 44.75
CA ARG A 495 39.02 24.48 45.17
C ARG A 495 38.47 24.60 46.62
N PRO A 496 38.02 23.51 47.27
CA PRO A 496 36.89 22.60 46.98
C PRO A 496 35.95 22.52 48.23
N ILE A 497 35.02 21.55 48.30
CA ILE A 497 34.73 20.72 49.52
C ILE A 497 33.73 19.60 49.19
N VAL A 498 33.61 18.61 50.09
CA VAL A 498 32.82 17.37 49.96
C VAL A 498 31.78 17.27 51.09
N GLN A 499 30.53 16.90 50.76
CA GLN A 499 29.54 16.10 51.53
C GLN A 499 28.22 16.10 50.71
N GLN A 500 27.43 15.04 50.50
CA GLN A 500 27.03 13.84 51.27
C GLN A 500 25.81 14.10 52.19
N SER A 501 24.80 13.19 52.12
CA SER A 501 23.54 13.14 52.92
C SER A 501 22.54 14.30 52.71
N SER A 502 21.21 14.14 52.88
CA SER A 502 20.32 12.96 52.95
C SER A 502 18.82 13.39 52.91
N SER A 503 17.89 12.41 53.02
CA SER A 503 16.58 12.44 53.73
C SER A 503 16.06 13.76 54.36
N SER A 504 14.75 14.02 54.50
CA SER A 504 13.48 13.31 54.18
C SER A 504 12.28 14.23 54.53
N GLU A 505 11.04 13.80 54.22
CA GLU A 505 9.78 14.28 54.87
C GLU A 505 9.42 15.79 54.71
N ALA A 506 8.23 16.28 55.07
CA ALA A 506 6.86 15.78 54.92
C ALA A 506 5.86 16.97 55.08
N GLU A 507 4.63 16.82 54.57
CA GLU A 507 3.37 17.51 54.92
C GLU A 507 3.38 18.97 55.47
N THR A 508 2.64 19.90 54.82
CA THR A 508 1.33 20.42 55.32
C THR A 508 0.79 21.65 54.53
N ASN A 509 -0.54 21.82 54.63
CA ASN A 509 -1.43 22.77 53.94
C ASN A 509 -1.10 24.28 54.00
N SER A 510 -1.49 25.01 52.96
CA SER A 510 -2.25 26.28 53.09
C SER A 510 -3.05 26.60 51.82
N GLU A 511 -4.21 27.25 51.97
CA GLU A 511 -5.18 27.52 50.88
C GLU A 511 -4.92 28.81 50.07
N THR A 512 -5.75 28.99 49.03
CA THR A 512 -6.32 30.24 48.48
C THR A 512 -5.69 31.00 47.30
N GLN A 513 -6.62 31.38 46.40
CA GLN A 513 -6.65 32.49 45.44
C GLN A 513 -6.14 32.28 44.00
N GLN A 514 -6.92 32.84 43.07
CA GLN A 514 -6.81 32.78 41.61
C GLN A 514 -6.19 34.07 41.09
N GLU A 515 -5.39 34.02 40.01
CA GLU A 515 -5.62 34.72 38.73
C GLU A 515 -4.44 34.52 37.73
N PRO A 516 -4.59 34.80 36.42
CA PRO A 516 -3.87 34.04 35.37
C PRO A 516 -2.65 34.74 34.72
N PRO A 517 -1.77 33.96 34.05
CA PRO A 517 -0.67 34.50 33.25
C PRO A 517 -1.06 34.81 31.79
N VAL A 518 -1.28 36.10 31.51
CA VAL A 518 -0.75 36.86 30.35
C VAL A 518 -0.70 36.17 28.97
N ARG A 519 -1.55 36.65 28.03
CA ARG A 519 -1.35 36.49 26.58
C ARG A 519 -0.04 37.15 26.12
N ILE A 520 0.77 36.45 25.32
CA ILE A 520 1.80 37.08 24.46
C ILE A 520 1.29 37.05 23.02
N SER A 521 1.08 38.24 22.43
CA SER A 521 0.62 38.36 21.04
C SER A 521 1.81 38.32 20.07
N ARG A 522 1.68 37.55 19.00
CA ARG A 522 2.40 37.75 17.75
C ARG A 522 1.38 37.90 16.63
N LYS A 523 1.24 39.11 16.10
CA LYS A 523 0.65 39.32 14.78
C LYS A 523 1.64 38.85 13.73
N ASN A 524 1.21 38.00 12.81
CA ASN A 524 1.61 38.12 11.42
C ASN A 524 0.44 38.76 10.66
N MET A 525 0.70 39.25 9.46
CA MET A 525 -0.34 39.78 8.56
C MET A 525 -0.75 38.71 7.58
N ASP A 526 -2.03 38.71 7.25
CA ASP A 526 -2.64 37.88 6.22
C ASP A 526 -2.20 38.37 4.83
N THR A 527 -1.97 37.43 3.93
CA THR A 527 -2.01 37.64 2.47
C THR A 527 -2.64 36.40 1.89
N ASP A 528 -3.94 36.47 1.61
CA ASP A 528 -4.72 35.36 1.10
C ASP A 528 -4.17 34.91 -0.26
N VAL A 529 -3.90 33.61 -0.39
CA VAL A 529 -3.70 32.93 -1.65
C VAL A 529 -4.50 31.65 -1.56
N ASP A 530 -5.54 31.58 -2.38
CA ASP A 530 -6.30 30.37 -2.66
C ASP A 530 -5.34 29.28 -3.15
N ASP A 531 -5.37 28.11 -2.51
CA ASP A 531 -4.46 26.99 -2.81
C ASP A 531 -5.25 25.71 -3.13
N SER A 532 -6.46 25.89 -3.69
CA SER A 532 -7.25 24.85 -4.34
C SER A 532 -6.69 24.51 -5.73
N ASP A 533 -5.68 23.64 -5.78
CA ASP A 533 -5.34 22.89 -7.00
C ASP A 533 -4.51 21.63 -6.67
N VAL A 534 -5.02 20.46 -7.06
CA VAL A 534 -4.45 19.15 -6.72
C VAL A 534 -3.24 18.85 -7.63
N SER A 535 -2.34 17.96 -7.20
CA SER A 535 -1.30 17.40 -8.07
C SER A 535 -1.66 15.96 -8.43
N ASP A 536 -1.56 15.57 -9.69
CA ASP A 536 -2.00 14.28 -10.26
C ASP A 536 -1.63 13.00 -9.47
N ILE A 537 -0.65 13.01 -8.55
CA ILE A 537 -0.41 11.84 -7.69
C ILE A 537 -1.49 11.65 -6.60
N GLY A 538 -2.23 12.70 -6.24
CA GLY A 538 -3.21 12.72 -5.16
C GLY A 538 -4.59 12.18 -5.54
N ASP A 539 -4.91 12.15 -6.84
CA ASP A 539 -6.21 11.72 -7.40
C ASP A 539 -6.61 10.27 -7.04
N TYR A 540 -5.72 9.50 -6.40
CA TYR A 540 -5.98 8.13 -5.96
C TYR A 540 -6.99 8.03 -4.79
N LEU A 541 -7.38 9.16 -4.20
CA LEU A 541 -8.41 9.27 -3.15
C LEU A 541 -9.56 10.20 -3.56
N SER A 542 -9.81 10.39 -4.86
CA SER A 542 -10.78 11.36 -5.39
C SER A 542 -11.91 10.69 -6.19
N ASP A 543 -13.12 11.20 -6.01
CA ASP A 543 -14.37 10.56 -6.45
C ASP A 543 -14.55 10.52 -7.99
N PRO A 544 -15.02 9.40 -8.59
CA PRO A 544 -15.18 9.30 -10.05
C PRO A 544 -16.40 10.03 -10.65
N LEU A 545 -17.23 10.74 -9.87
CA LEU A 545 -18.60 11.12 -10.27
C LEU A 545 -18.97 12.61 -10.21
N ASP A 546 -18.03 13.56 -10.22
CA ASP A 546 -18.39 14.92 -10.64
C ASP A 546 -18.57 14.99 -12.17
N ARG A 547 -19.83 15.14 -12.59
CA ARG A 547 -20.23 15.49 -13.94
C ARG A 547 -21.14 16.71 -13.91
N THR A 548 -20.55 17.86 -14.21
CA THR A 548 -21.28 19.07 -14.58
C THR A 548 -20.91 19.48 -16.01
N ASP A 549 -21.91 19.55 -16.89
CA ASP A 549 -21.73 19.93 -18.30
C ASP A 549 -21.69 21.48 -18.42
N GLU A 550 -20.56 22.05 -18.87
CA GLU A 550 -20.47 23.46 -19.26
C GLU A 550 -20.51 23.64 -20.80
N GLU A 551 -21.53 24.32 -21.32
CA GLU A 551 -21.48 24.96 -22.65
C GLU A 551 -22.10 26.39 -22.65
N GLU A 552 -21.33 27.33 -23.23
CA GLU A 552 -21.73 28.61 -23.87
C GLU A 552 -22.40 29.78 -23.07
N GLN A 553 -21.52 30.63 -22.50
CA GLN A 553 -21.29 32.06 -22.82
C GLN A 553 -22.41 33.16 -22.74
N PRO A 554 -22.06 34.48 -22.66
CA PRO A 554 -22.90 35.51 -22.00
C PRO A 554 -23.35 36.73 -22.85
N GLU A 555 -24.44 37.38 -22.44
CA GLU A 555 -24.84 38.79 -22.74
C GLU A 555 -25.48 39.39 -21.45
N GLU A 556 -24.90 40.42 -20.82
CA GLU A 556 -25.17 41.90 -20.91
C GLU A 556 -26.23 42.44 -19.89
N GLU A 557 -26.40 43.77 -19.80
CA GLU A 557 -26.75 44.52 -18.56
C GLU A 557 -28.21 45.09 -18.48
N GLU A 558 -28.50 45.82 -17.37
CA GLU A 558 -29.68 46.69 -17.07
C GLU A 558 -31.04 46.02 -16.72
N SER A 559 -31.97 46.65 -15.99
CA SER A 559 -31.90 47.49 -14.75
C SER A 559 -33.31 47.68 -14.10
N ASP A 560 -33.32 48.12 -12.83
CA ASP A 560 -34.32 48.98 -12.13
C ASP A 560 -35.83 48.59 -11.91
N GLU A 561 -36.35 49.06 -10.74
CA GLU A 561 -37.76 49.44 -10.42
C GLU A 561 -38.91 48.39 -10.48
N GLU A 562 -39.98 48.42 -9.68
CA GLU A 562 -40.29 48.93 -8.32
C GLU A 562 -41.60 48.23 -7.86
N GLU A 563 -41.90 48.13 -6.54
CA GLU A 563 -43.21 47.60 -6.06
C GLU A 563 -44.35 48.63 -6.20
N PRO A 564 -45.63 48.19 -6.26
CA PRO A 564 -46.42 48.28 -5.01
C PRO A 564 -47.46 47.17 -4.77
N GLU A 565 -47.97 47.15 -3.53
CA GLU A 565 -49.02 46.29 -2.97
C GLU A 565 -50.42 46.49 -3.59
N GLU A 566 -51.26 45.43 -3.60
CA GLU A 566 -52.70 45.52 -3.24
C GLU A 566 -53.28 44.12 -2.87
N GLU A 567 -54.21 44.06 -1.89
CA GLU A 567 -54.80 42.82 -1.36
C GLU A 567 -56.14 42.45 -2.02
N GLU A 568 -56.43 41.16 -2.30
CA GLU A 568 -57.81 40.63 -2.08
C GLU A 568 -57.91 39.08 -1.92
N SER A 569 -58.39 38.67 -0.74
CA SER A 569 -59.10 37.42 -0.37
C SER A 569 -58.90 36.07 -1.10
N ALA A 570 -58.23 35.15 -0.38
CA ALA A 570 -58.72 33.84 0.07
C ALA A 570 -59.28 32.78 -0.91
N GLU A 571 -58.57 31.66 -1.02
CA GLU A 571 -59.13 30.29 -1.12
C GLU A 571 -58.28 29.31 -0.27
N GLU A 572 -58.91 28.36 0.43
CA GLU A 572 -58.23 27.45 1.38
C GLU A 572 -57.78 26.15 0.70
N GLN A 573 -56.47 25.82 0.76
CA GLN A 573 -55.94 24.47 0.55
C GLN A 573 -54.85 24.17 1.61
N PRO A 574 -54.61 22.88 1.97
CA PRO A 574 -54.12 22.54 3.30
C PRO A 574 -52.59 22.67 3.47
N GLU A 575 -52.19 22.76 4.74
CA GLU A 575 -50.79 22.68 5.19
C GLU A 575 -50.14 21.39 4.67
N GLU A 576 -49.03 21.51 3.93
CA GLU A 576 -48.14 20.37 3.74
C GLU A 576 -47.50 20.05 5.09
N ALA A 577 -47.62 18.80 5.53
CA ALA A 577 -46.98 18.35 6.75
C ALA A 577 -45.47 18.51 6.63
N SER A 578 -44.83 18.96 7.71
CA SER A 578 -43.37 18.95 7.84
C SER A 578 -42.84 17.59 7.42
N ALA A 579 -41.91 17.57 6.46
CA ALA A 579 -41.21 16.36 6.11
C ALA A 579 -40.57 15.80 7.38
N GLU A 580 -41.02 14.62 7.81
CA GLU A 580 -40.39 13.90 8.90
C GLU A 580 -38.98 13.54 8.42
N GLU A 581 -37.96 14.14 9.04
CA GLU A 581 -36.58 13.70 8.89
C GLU A 581 -36.56 12.22 9.26
N GLN A 582 -36.44 11.34 8.27
CA GLN A 582 -36.24 9.92 8.53
C GLN A 582 -34.93 9.82 9.31
N PRO A 583 -34.89 9.13 10.47
CA PRO A 583 -33.65 8.96 11.19
C PRO A 583 -32.67 8.27 10.27
N GLU A 584 -31.49 8.89 10.06
CA GLU A 584 -30.40 8.26 9.34
C GLU A 584 -30.17 6.88 9.94
N VAL A 585 -30.34 5.84 9.13
CA VAL A 585 -30.06 4.47 9.56
C VAL A 585 -28.56 4.33 9.60
N GLN A 586 -27.97 4.73 10.73
CA GLN A 586 -26.55 4.52 11.00
C GLN A 586 -26.28 3.02 10.93
N GLU A 587 -25.54 2.61 9.90
CA GLU A 587 -25.10 1.22 9.78
C GLU A 587 -24.29 0.83 11.03
N PRO A 588 -24.53 -0.36 11.61
CA PRO A 588 -23.84 -0.79 12.82
C PRO A 588 -22.33 -0.81 12.58
N GLY A 589 -21.59 -0.22 13.52
CA GLY A 589 -20.15 -0.08 13.41
C GLY A 589 -19.40 -1.39 13.65
N SER A 590 -18.10 -1.27 13.88
CA SER A 590 -17.27 -2.39 14.30
C SER A 590 -16.29 -1.99 15.40
N LEU A 591 -16.13 -2.86 16.39
CA LEU A 591 -15.18 -2.68 17.48
C LEU A 591 -13.91 -3.47 17.19
N ASP A 592 -12.82 -2.75 16.88
CA ASP A 592 -11.49 -3.33 16.86
C ASP A 592 -10.95 -3.54 18.27
N ALA A 593 -10.35 -4.69 18.50
CA ALA A 593 -9.61 -5.03 19.71
C ALA A 593 -8.22 -5.57 19.31
N ILE A 594 -7.17 -4.82 19.63
CA ILE A 594 -5.80 -5.10 19.19
C ILE A 594 -4.88 -5.27 20.41
N ILE A 595 -4.07 -6.34 20.42
CA ILE A 595 -2.97 -6.54 21.38
C ILE A 595 -1.67 -6.79 20.62
N GLN A 596 -0.61 -6.07 21.00
CA GLN A 596 0.69 -6.15 20.35
C GLN A 596 1.76 -6.88 21.18
N PHE A 597 2.67 -7.55 20.49
CA PHE A 597 3.76 -8.35 21.04
C PHE A 597 5.08 -8.10 20.32
N HIS A 598 6.17 -8.09 21.09
CA HIS A 598 7.55 -7.86 20.65
C HIS A 598 7.79 -6.48 20.01
N THR A 599 6.95 -5.50 20.34
CA THR A 599 7.21 -4.09 20.04
C THR A 599 8.39 -3.55 20.85
N ASN A 600 9.03 -2.47 20.40
CA ASN A 600 10.16 -1.87 21.10
C ASN A 600 10.17 -0.33 21.02
N SER A 601 11.07 0.31 21.77
CA SER A 601 11.15 1.78 21.91
C SER A 601 11.54 2.54 20.63
N ASP A 602 11.97 1.82 19.61
CA ASP A 602 12.59 2.37 18.40
C ASP A 602 11.60 2.36 17.24
N MET A 603 10.52 1.55 17.32
CA MET A 603 9.38 1.48 16.41
C MET A 603 8.43 2.71 16.52
N LYS A 604 8.97 3.94 16.51
CA LYS A 604 8.14 5.15 16.75
C LYS A 604 7.31 5.60 15.54
N HIS A 605 7.48 4.96 14.40
CA HIS A 605 6.89 5.36 13.12
C HIS A 605 6.02 4.26 12.51
N GLU A 606 6.21 3.02 12.97
CA GLU A 606 5.45 1.81 12.70
C GLU A 606 4.15 1.78 13.51
N THR A 607 3.26 2.74 13.24
CA THR A 607 1.98 2.94 13.93
C THR A 607 0.79 2.44 13.10
N ILE A 608 -0.28 2.03 13.78
CA ILE A 608 -1.58 1.77 13.16
C ILE A 608 -2.39 3.07 13.26
N GLU A 609 -2.86 3.57 12.11
CA GLU A 609 -3.65 4.80 12.01
C GLU A 609 -5.11 4.45 11.71
N TYR A 610 -6.02 5.29 12.23
CA TYR A 610 -7.43 5.32 11.89
C TYR A 610 -7.75 6.69 11.31
N VAL A 611 -8.35 6.72 10.13
CA VAL A 611 -8.66 7.93 9.38
C VAL A 611 -10.11 7.93 8.91
N ASP A 612 -10.75 9.09 8.94
CA ASP A 612 -12.01 9.32 8.22
C ASP A 612 -11.70 9.58 6.75
N LEU A 613 -12.36 8.87 5.84
CA LEU A 613 -12.19 9.06 4.39
C LEU A 613 -12.91 10.29 3.84
N ARG A 614 -13.71 10.99 4.67
CA ARG A 614 -14.54 12.13 4.28
C ARG A 614 -13.91 13.50 4.59
N GLU A 615 -12.74 13.52 5.24
CA GLU A 615 -12.05 14.75 5.66
C GLU A 615 -10.60 14.77 5.16
N GLU A 616 -10.16 15.88 4.54
CA GLU A 616 -8.80 16.00 3.96
C GLU A 616 -7.66 15.82 4.98
N ASP A 617 -7.91 16.22 6.25
CA ASP A 617 -6.99 16.11 7.39
C ASP A 617 -7.55 15.10 8.44
N GLY A 618 -8.37 14.13 8.01
CA GLY A 618 -9.20 13.22 8.82
C GLY A 618 -8.48 12.20 9.72
N SER A 619 -7.31 12.53 10.28
CA SER A 619 -6.51 11.68 11.17
C SER A 619 -7.15 11.55 12.56
N LEU A 620 -8.01 10.53 12.76
CA LEU A 620 -8.74 10.30 14.00
C LEU A 620 -7.85 9.78 15.15
N ILE A 621 -7.16 8.65 14.95
CA ILE A 621 -6.49 7.91 16.04
C ILE A 621 -5.18 7.27 15.57
N THR A 622 -4.08 7.63 16.22
CA THR A 622 -2.79 6.91 16.13
C THR A 622 -2.65 5.91 17.27
N VAL A 623 -2.52 4.62 16.96
CA VAL A 623 -2.21 3.56 17.92
C VAL A 623 -0.70 3.29 17.94
N PRO A 624 0.01 3.65 19.04
CA PRO A 624 1.45 3.43 19.15
C PRO A 624 1.77 1.95 19.43
N PRO A 625 2.90 1.41 18.93
CA PRO A 625 3.20 0.00 19.08
C PRO A 625 3.66 -0.34 20.51
N MET A 626 2.72 -0.81 21.33
CA MET A 626 2.88 -0.99 22.77
C MET A 626 2.55 -2.42 23.23
N ASN A 627 3.58 -3.14 23.68
CA ASN A 627 3.45 -4.47 24.30
C ASN A 627 2.41 -4.52 25.43
N ASN A 628 1.59 -5.57 25.44
CA ASN A 628 0.57 -5.85 26.47
C ASN A 628 -0.45 -4.71 26.70
N HIS A 629 -0.69 -3.87 25.70
CA HIS A 629 -1.82 -2.94 25.71
C HIS A 629 -2.97 -3.55 24.90
N LEU A 630 -4.18 -3.57 25.46
CA LEU A 630 -5.39 -3.78 24.68
C LEU A 630 -5.88 -2.42 24.19
N CYS A 631 -5.81 -2.22 22.88
CA CYS A 631 -6.36 -1.08 22.19
C CYS A 631 -7.78 -1.44 21.74
N LEU A 632 -8.79 -0.72 22.23
CA LEU A 632 -10.16 -0.80 21.71
C LEU A 632 -10.44 0.43 20.86
N VAL A 633 -10.97 0.25 19.66
CA VAL A 633 -11.37 1.35 18.75
C VAL A 633 -12.69 0.98 18.07
N TYR A 634 -13.73 1.78 18.30
CA TYR A 634 -14.98 1.69 17.55
C TYR A 634 -14.85 2.47 16.24
N ARG A 635 -15.25 1.85 15.13
CA ARG A 635 -15.23 2.40 13.77
C ARG A 635 -16.64 2.45 13.20
N THR A 636 -17.03 3.60 12.65
CA THR A 636 -18.22 3.74 11.80
C THR A 636 -17.90 3.42 10.35
N LEU A 637 -18.93 3.39 9.49
CA LEU A 637 -18.75 3.57 8.05
C LEU A 637 -17.91 4.84 7.76
N GLY A 638 -17.09 4.82 6.71
CA GLY A 638 -16.12 5.88 6.40
C GLY A 638 -14.82 5.85 7.23
N THR A 639 -14.73 5.12 8.35
CA THR A 639 -13.48 5.00 9.13
C THR A 639 -12.59 3.88 8.61
N ALA A 640 -11.51 4.24 7.91
CA ALA A 640 -10.48 3.30 7.49
C ALA A 640 -9.41 3.09 8.57
N ARG A 641 -8.86 1.87 8.64
CA ARG A 641 -7.70 1.52 9.47
C ARG A 641 -6.56 1.05 8.59
N PHE A 642 -5.36 1.63 8.73
CA PHE A 642 -4.15 1.14 8.07
C PHE A 642 -2.93 1.06 9.00
N HIS A 643 -1.93 0.29 8.59
CA HIS A 643 -0.67 0.13 9.34
C HIS A 643 0.50 0.58 8.47
N LYS A 644 1.25 1.58 8.94
CA LYS A 644 2.37 2.19 8.21
C LYS A 644 3.45 1.16 7.85
N HIS A 645 4.14 1.44 6.77
CA HIS A 645 5.21 0.59 6.25
C HIS A 645 6.35 0.42 7.26
N VAL A 646 6.65 -0.85 7.60
CA VAL A 646 7.72 -1.21 8.52
C VAL A 646 9.07 -0.99 7.83
N SER A 647 9.80 0.04 8.28
CA SER A 647 11.05 0.49 7.67
C SER A 647 12.18 -0.55 7.71
N HIS A 648 13.15 -0.43 6.81
CA HIS A 648 14.35 -1.28 6.80
C HIS A 648 15.18 -1.14 8.08
N TYR A 649 15.00 -0.09 8.89
CA TYR A 649 15.66 0.05 10.20
C TYR A 649 15.18 -1.00 11.19
N PHE A 650 13.92 -1.44 11.11
CA PHE A 650 13.42 -2.56 11.90
C PHE A 650 14.04 -3.89 11.42
N LYS A 651 14.79 -4.56 12.30
CA LYS A 651 15.48 -5.84 12.02
C LYS A 651 14.86 -7.05 12.72
N GLY A 652 13.81 -6.84 13.51
CA GLY A 652 13.16 -7.89 14.29
C GLY A 652 11.92 -8.45 13.60
N THR A 653 11.05 -9.01 14.45
CA THR A 653 9.69 -9.45 14.13
C THR A 653 8.80 -9.00 15.27
N PHE A 654 7.61 -8.48 14.96
CA PHE A 654 6.57 -8.20 15.96
C PHE A 654 5.24 -8.83 15.54
N TYR A 655 4.29 -8.92 16.47
CA TYR A 655 3.02 -9.60 16.25
C TYR A 655 1.85 -8.77 16.77
N ASN A 656 0.77 -8.77 16.01
CA ASN A 656 -0.49 -8.16 16.40
C ASN A 656 -1.57 -9.26 16.46
N LEU A 657 -2.21 -9.45 17.60
CA LEU A 657 -3.56 -10.02 17.59
C LEU A 657 -4.51 -8.89 17.22
N VAL A 658 -5.23 -9.05 16.12
CA VAL A 658 -6.27 -8.13 15.66
C VAL A 658 -7.59 -8.89 15.65
N CYS A 659 -8.53 -8.43 16.46
CA CYS A 659 -9.92 -8.86 16.43
C CYS A 659 -10.79 -7.70 15.98
N THR A 660 -11.81 -7.96 15.17
CA THR A 660 -12.84 -6.97 14.83
C THR A 660 -14.19 -7.60 15.11
N TYR A 661 -14.96 -7.00 16.02
CA TYR A 661 -16.29 -7.43 16.44
C TYR A 661 -17.36 -6.58 15.78
N TYR A 662 -18.51 -7.20 15.51
CA TYR A 662 -19.68 -6.61 14.87
C TYR A 662 -20.93 -7.07 15.63
N GLU A 663 -21.98 -6.27 15.54
CA GLU A 663 -23.32 -6.52 16.11
C GLU A 663 -24.18 -7.42 15.18
#